data_AF-A0A6C0AHX4-F1
#
_entry.id   AF-A0A6C0AHX4-F1
#
_cell.length_a   1.000
_cell.length_b   1.000
_cell.length_c   1.000
_cell.angle_alpha   90.00
_cell.angle_beta   90.00
_cell.angle_gamma   90.00
#
_symmetry.space_group_name_H-M   'P 1'
#
loop_
_entity.id
_entity.type
_entity.pdbx_description
1 polymer ?
#
loop_
_entity_poly.entity_id
_entity_poly.type
_entity_poly.pdbx_seq_one_letter_code
_entity_poly.pdbx_strand_id
1 'polypeptide(L)'
;MEFYHHKKLVQVEVYPDDTLEMVYYKLSVALECSIDDIYLFSSRHYDILTASEQFKRLEMSGYDGIPAFHLQNFYEGINQPLTIKGEFYQESDLDDLYDVEVEFPIGQDVKSAANPSNADDLELYKVEETEVSTLQQLLLLDYMPFHQIHVCLKKDYSKKYANYFNHDPLDAEAMEIQNTPLVKLFEMSKDYVPKAEGINHIVCRLEPLRPMSIPLDILFNYLHVTDELPMIQYNTGTEETLMYKLLTNQVDLKGDKIPILDEITVRKHDKSYKKSVTVFTMKKKNLEIIYGFLGDGSIKLEMNCQAFTVDQIDEAFLAHKNLLDRIGEFMFTSGFVYPTFRTIRNAAIDEMDMFALYDAKGRRTCANPFFVGSGDEIRYRRVSRFNENDLINELCIEYYDRGEPEKLVLLIKQILGISEEKSRVIAKEHLYEMETLRTTQPNKRFVVKNRVGFVSNVLNNNEEIRMTISGINSIYYLESIQRNMKAYVAFQESPSVSCQEHVQPVIVTPFVYQYDSDSESESDSDEGFEPQDEPEDEEGFEPQDEGFEQEEGFEQEPLSGGVYKDLDRIVRNESFLITRIKQAFNPSKDYAKQCPLNRRPVVLKEGEKDKVPENDHRRTHNGHTFVCTKYWDMKNKIPLDEIGEGKLIDENIVKGREVDFEKDGTIVRVQPEKYKFNPYPGIMRKDDMDVPCCFIKKQESTRKEKKIAESKQYIVHGPGLNEPGQVGRLPKSIRYFFGWTDKNTELLRYGIEKPHSFFQCIDAVFKKTQKSTLVKQMDLWIIAGFNTYNNGNLKVQFKTMDAFSKHLPNMDYTYLWEMVSDVFNANLVIFRETRDGDYLEVICPSNHYSTRSFDPSKKSLMILEHKVYKGYAFEPLVYHNVKENTQIFLHEFKNKHLHEGMKALVQIFSKCKTTTSSYTLNMTASVMYNKLHRPTQIIHENKCIGFLVEDVFVPCYPSAILSNVPKQERIPVIAYKPTVSKLDALSKDLPCKPQYKVVEQGNIVGIILETLAFVPCTPIPNYPTDLPLYTKVQYEYDLLPNEIDQERIRKTQRVKAEKCLYAACRRLLKEMIGKDAELRRKINKLIQRKQVAEEDIRDILSPRIQFVNKTDESFIATQVKCGGCCFASDKLILPKHNLLTKQPNDYFSRLAEELNYYTRFSTFIVSPQLLIPEVPFSVHENELLLTYSMIHSYYASLMEAKRLPEYYSTLDNANPKHTPYTMAILKVHKMNMITL
;
A
#
# COMPACT_ATOMS: atom_id res chain seq x y z
N MET A 1 33.23 31.78 22.09
CA MET A 1 32.23 32.25 23.07
C MET A 1 32.74 33.53 23.72
N GLU A 2 31.87 34.48 24.06
CA GLU A 2 32.26 35.73 24.70
C GLU A 2 31.90 35.71 26.19
N PHE A 3 32.86 36.03 27.05
CA PHE A 3 32.70 36.09 28.50
C PHE A 3 32.98 37.50 29.01
N TYR A 4 32.22 37.94 30.00
CA TYR A 4 32.31 39.32 30.49
C TYR A 4 32.58 39.34 32.00
N HIS A 5 33.74 39.90 32.39
CA HIS A 5 34.08 40.20 33.79
C HIS A 5 34.04 41.72 33.98
N HIS A 6 33.17 42.22 34.86
CA HIS A 6 32.92 43.67 35.04
C HIS A 6 32.69 44.43 33.71
N LYS A 7 31.88 43.85 32.82
CA LYS A 7 31.58 44.37 31.46
C LYS A 7 32.79 44.45 30.51
N LYS A 8 33.93 43.86 30.86
CA LYS A 8 35.09 43.71 29.98
C LYS A 8 35.09 42.31 29.37
N LEU A 9 35.31 42.25 28.06
CA LEU A 9 35.45 40.99 27.35
C LEU A 9 36.70 40.24 27.84
N VAL A 10 36.53 39.00 28.27
CA VAL A 10 37.57 38.05 28.62
C VAL A 10 37.84 37.19 27.39
N GLN A 11 39.03 37.32 26.81
CA GLN A 11 39.43 36.51 25.67
C GLN A 11 39.84 35.12 26.16
N VAL A 12 38.98 34.13 25.93
CA VAL A 12 39.22 32.73 26.28
C VAL A 12 38.65 31.82 25.21
N GLU A 13 39.37 30.75 24.87
CA GLU A 13 38.94 29.78 23.87
C GLU A 13 38.08 28.67 24.50
N VAL A 14 36.80 28.96 24.68
CA VAL A 14 35.79 28.01 25.17
C VAL A 14 34.87 27.59 24.04
N TYR A 15 34.58 26.29 24.01
CA TYR A 15 33.68 25.65 23.06
C TYR A 15 32.30 25.38 23.70
N PRO A 16 31.19 25.41 22.95
CA PRO A 16 29.85 25.17 23.51
C PRO A 16 29.67 23.81 24.20
N ASP A 17 30.36 22.78 23.72
CA ASP A 17 30.36 21.41 24.24
C ASP A 17 31.52 21.14 25.20
N ASP A 18 32.18 22.15 25.76
CA ASP A 18 33.04 21.98 26.92
C ASP A 18 32.18 21.71 28.17
N THR A 19 32.66 20.79 29.02
CA THR A 19 32.09 20.56 30.35
C THR A 19 32.27 21.81 31.20
N LEU A 20 31.36 22.03 32.16
CA LEU A 20 31.43 23.26 32.96
C LEU A 20 32.72 23.37 33.77
N GLU A 21 33.28 22.26 34.27
CA GLU A 21 34.61 22.27 34.89
C GLU A 21 35.70 22.78 33.94
N MET A 22 35.68 22.38 32.66
CA MET A 22 36.65 22.78 31.65
C MET A 22 36.50 24.27 31.32
N VAL A 23 35.27 24.78 31.30
CA VAL A 23 35.00 26.22 31.17
C VAL A 23 35.62 26.97 32.35
N TYR A 24 35.45 26.48 33.58
CA TYR A 24 36.00 27.11 34.79
C TYR A 24 37.53 27.10 34.75
N TYR A 25 38.16 25.98 34.36
CA TYR A 25 39.61 25.89 34.19
C TYR A 25 40.16 26.89 33.16
N LYS A 26 39.55 26.96 31.97
CA LYS A 26 40.01 27.89 30.92
C LYS A 26 39.87 29.34 31.36
N LEU A 27 38.80 29.67 32.08
CA LEU A 27 38.60 31.00 32.65
C LEU A 27 39.58 31.30 33.78
N SER A 28 39.91 30.33 34.63
CA SER A 28 40.85 30.51 35.74
C SER A 28 42.26 30.83 35.24
N VAL A 29 42.68 30.17 34.15
CA VAL A 29 43.94 30.46 33.44
C VAL A 29 43.90 31.86 32.81
N ALA A 30 42.80 32.23 32.14
CA ALA A 30 42.67 33.53 31.47
C ALA A 30 42.59 34.72 32.46
N LEU A 31 42.05 34.50 33.66
CA LEU A 31 41.83 35.53 34.68
C LEU A 31 42.84 35.48 35.84
N GLU A 32 43.80 34.55 35.79
CA GLU A 32 44.82 34.32 36.81
C GLU A 32 44.21 34.19 38.23
N CYS A 33 43.25 33.29 38.39
CA CYS A 33 42.54 33.07 39.65
C CYS A 33 42.39 31.58 39.99
N SER A 34 41.94 31.26 41.21
CA SER A 34 41.60 29.87 41.54
C SER A 34 40.39 29.43 40.74
N ILE A 35 40.37 28.16 40.33
CA ILE A 35 39.23 27.59 39.62
C ILE A 35 37.95 27.59 40.49
N ASP A 36 38.10 27.40 41.80
CA ASP A 36 37.01 27.42 42.77
C ASP A 36 36.50 28.83 43.13
N ASP A 37 37.12 29.86 42.56
CA ASP A 37 36.70 31.25 42.76
C ASP A 37 35.77 31.75 41.65
N ILE A 38 35.35 30.88 40.72
CA ILE A 38 34.57 31.26 39.53
C ILE A 38 33.10 30.90 39.71
N TYR A 39 32.24 31.86 39.39
CA TYR A 39 30.81 31.65 39.24
C TYR A 39 30.33 32.23 37.92
N LEU A 40 29.46 31.48 37.23
CA LEU A 40 28.90 31.87 35.95
C LEU A 40 27.39 32.09 36.07
N PHE A 41 26.94 33.18 35.46
CA PHE A 41 25.54 33.37 35.16
C PHE A 41 25.42 33.95 33.77
N SER A 42 24.22 33.89 33.21
CA SER A 42 23.94 34.45 31.91
C SER A 42 22.56 35.06 31.92
N SER A 43 22.29 35.89 30.92
CA SER A 43 20.97 36.44 30.69
C SER A 43 20.35 35.97 29.38
N ARG A 44 19.02 35.91 29.39
CA ARG A 44 18.16 35.79 28.20
C ARG A 44 17.38 37.09 28.06
N HIS A 45 17.61 37.78 26.95
CA HIS A 45 16.80 38.92 26.56
C HIS A 45 15.49 38.42 25.93
N TYR A 46 14.37 38.88 26.46
CA TYR A 46 13.07 38.76 25.83
C TYR A 46 12.68 40.15 25.29
N ASP A 47 12.44 40.24 23.98
CA ASP A 47 11.83 41.43 23.40
C ASP A 47 10.45 41.66 24.06
N ILE A 48 10.15 42.93 24.35
CA ILE A 48 8.92 43.51 24.92
C ILE A 48 7.77 42.49 25.13
N LEU A 49 7.48 42.17 26.40
CA LEU A 49 6.31 41.39 26.79
C LEU A 49 5.13 42.33 26.99
N THR A 50 4.23 42.40 26.02
CA THR A 50 3.03 43.25 26.16
C THR A 50 2.14 42.77 27.32
N ALA A 51 1.35 43.67 27.92
CA ALA A 51 0.37 43.33 28.96
C ALA A 51 -0.55 42.19 28.51
N SER A 52 -0.91 42.16 27.22
CA SER A 52 -1.69 41.10 26.60
C SER A 52 -0.98 39.74 26.56
N GLU A 53 0.31 39.73 26.22
CA GLU A 53 1.12 38.51 26.19
C GLU A 53 1.44 37.99 27.58
N GLN A 54 1.72 38.88 28.53
CA GLN A 54 1.85 38.54 29.95
C GLN A 54 0.55 37.95 30.47
N PHE A 55 -0.58 38.60 30.17
CA PHE A 55 -1.88 38.16 30.62
C PHE A 55 -2.17 36.74 30.14
N LYS A 56 -1.99 36.52 28.84
CA LYS A 56 -2.19 35.23 28.19
C LYS A 56 -1.23 34.14 28.68
N ARG A 57 0.00 34.50 29.04
CA ARG A 57 1.03 33.57 29.54
C ARG A 57 0.77 33.15 30.99
N LEU A 58 0.16 34.02 31.79
CA LEU A 58 0.04 33.85 33.25
C LEU A 58 -1.38 33.54 33.70
N GLU A 59 -2.37 33.75 32.85
CA GLU A 59 -3.72 33.34 33.14
C GLU A 59 -3.76 31.82 33.35
N MET A 60 -4.44 31.38 34.40
CA MET A 60 -4.62 29.97 34.75
C MET A 60 -6.08 29.59 34.51
N SER A 61 -6.33 28.48 33.81
CA SER A 61 -7.69 28.02 33.53
C SER A 61 -8.41 27.60 34.81
N GLY A 62 -9.55 28.25 35.11
CA GLY A 62 -10.38 28.00 36.31
C GLY A 62 -10.51 29.21 37.25
N TYR A 63 -9.76 30.28 36.98
CA TYR A 63 -9.76 31.52 37.76
C TYR A 63 -10.16 32.71 36.88
N ASP A 64 -10.88 33.68 37.45
CA ASP A 64 -11.31 34.91 36.77
C ASP A 64 -10.18 35.94 36.79
N GLY A 65 -9.13 35.67 36.01
CA GLY A 65 -7.88 36.43 35.95
C GLY A 65 -6.67 35.66 36.48
N ILE A 66 -5.51 36.33 36.57
CA ILE A 66 -4.26 35.74 37.07
C ILE A 66 -4.28 35.76 38.60
N PRO A 67 -4.18 34.60 39.27
CA PRO A 67 -4.05 34.58 40.72
C PRO A 67 -2.82 35.34 41.21
N ALA A 68 -2.95 36.09 42.30
CA ALA A 68 -1.90 36.94 42.84
C ALA A 68 -0.55 36.25 43.03
N PHE A 69 -0.55 35.01 43.54
CA PHE A 69 0.68 34.23 43.76
C PHE A 69 1.36 33.83 42.44
N HIS A 70 0.59 33.61 41.38
CA HIS A 70 1.13 33.21 40.08
C HIS A 70 1.71 34.40 39.32
N LEU A 71 1.03 35.55 39.40
CA LEU A 71 1.57 36.81 38.93
C LEU A 71 2.85 37.16 39.70
N GLN A 72 2.84 37.01 41.02
CA GLN A 72 3.99 37.23 41.87
C GLN A 72 5.17 36.33 41.47
N ASN A 73 4.97 35.02 41.31
CA ASN A 73 6.03 34.09 40.90
C ASN A 73 6.62 34.44 39.53
N PHE A 74 5.82 34.91 38.57
CA PHE A 74 6.32 35.34 37.27
C PHE A 74 7.18 36.60 37.38
N TYR A 75 6.69 37.61 38.09
CA TYR A 75 7.40 38.86 38.29
C TYR A 75 8.69 38.65 39.12
N GLU A 76 8.65 37.79 40.13
CA GLU A 76 9.82 37.33 40.88
C GLU A 76 10.81 36.58 39.97
N GLY A 77 10.33 35.71 39.09
CA GLY A 77 11.15 34.95 38.14
C GLY A 77 11.83 35.80 37.05
N ILE A 78 11.40 37.04 36.85
CA ILE A 78 12.05 38.03 35.97
C ILE A 78 12.71 39.17 36.77
N ASN A 79 12.90 39.01 38.09
CA ASN A 79 13.47 40.01 39.00
C ASN A 79 12.76 41.39 38.96
N GLN A 80 11.45 41.43 38.71
CA GLN A 80 10.64 42.64 38.77
C GLN A 80 9.81 42.66 40.06
N PRO A 81 9.92 43.70 40.90
CA PRO A 81 9.14 43.78 42.13
C PRO A 81 7.66 44.04 41.82
N LEU A 82 6.80 43.10 42.21
CA LEU A 82 5.35 43.24 42.09
C LEU A 82 4.72 43.49 43.46
N THR A 83 3.99 44.61 43.60
CA THR A 83 3.15 44.84 44.78
C THR A 83 1.76 44.27 44.53
N ILE A 84 1.39 43.23 45.27
CA ILE A 84 0.07 42.64 45.17
C ILE A 84 -0.99 43.63 45.70
N LYS A 85 -1.91 44.05 44.81
CA LYS A 85 -3.06 44.93 45.07
C LYS A 85 -4.42 44.19 45.13
N GLY A 86 -4.52 42.96 44.62
CA GLY A 86 -5.74 42.16 44.58
C GLY A 86 -5.48 40.65 44.54
N GLU A 87 -6.54 39.83 44.67
CA GLU A 87 -6.48 38.35 44.62
C GLU A 87 -6.35 37.80 43.20
N PHE A 88 -6.95 38.50 42.21
CA PHE A 88 -6.88 38.19 40.79
C PHE A 88 -6.58 39.46 40.00
N TYR A 89 -5.83 39.33 38.92
CA TYR A 89 -5.44 40.43 38.02
C TYR A 89 -5.97 40.17 36.64
N GLN A 90 -6.49 41.20 35.99
CA GLN A 90 -6.97 41.19 34.62
C GLN A 90 -5.92 41.79 33.68
N GLU A 91 -6.10 41.62 32.37
CA GLU A 91 -5.16 42.15 31.36
C GLU A 91 -4.92 43.66 31.53
N SER A 92 -5.97 44.40 31.88
CA SER A 92 -5.90 45.84 32.15
C SER A 92 -5.10 46.21 33.40
N ASP A 93 -4.85 45.24 34.28
CA ASP A 93 -4.10 45.44 35.52
C ASP A 93 -2.59 45.18 35.33
N LEU A 94 -2.17 44.73 34.14
CA LEU A 94 -0.78 44.49 33.77
C LEU A 94 -0.25 45.64 32.91
N ASP A 95 1.00 46.02 33.16
CA ASP A 95 1.73 46.98 32.34
C ASP A 95 2.63 46.23 31.34
N ASP A 96 2.85 46.81 30.16
CA ASP A 96 3.84 46.28 29.21
C ASP A 96 5.22 46.23 29.86
N LEU A 97 5.88 45.07 29.75
CA LEU A 97 7.25 44.87 30.21
C LEU A 97 8.20 45.06 29.04
N TYR A 98 8.92 46.19 29.06
CA TYR A 98 9.93 46.52 28.06
C TYR A 98 11.31 46.01 28.52
N ASP A 99 12.09 45.44 27.59
CA ASP A 99 13.47 45.02 27.79
C ASP A 99 13.71 44.08 28.99
N VAL A 100 13.00 42.94 29.01
CA VAL A 100 13.11 41.97 30.12
C VAL A 100 14.34 41.09 29.93
N GLU A 101 15.32 41.27 30.81
CA GLU A 101 16.51 40.43 30.88
C GLU A 101 16.37 39.44 32.04
N VAL A 102 16.19 38.15 31.73
CA VAL A 102 16.10 37.09 32.74
C VAL A 102 17.49 36.51 32.95
N GLU A 103 18.06 36.78 34.12
CA GLU A 103 19.34 36.21 34.55
C GLU A 103 19.11 34.80 35.12
N PHE A 104 19.96 33.85 34.77
CA PHE A 104 19.95 32.48 35.29
C PHE A 104 21.37 31.98 35.56
N PRO A 105 21.57 31.15 36.59
CA PRO A 105 22.87 30.58 36.91
C PRO A 105 23.32 29.57 35.84
N ILE A 106 24.62 29.40 35.67
CA ILE A 106 25.21 28.32 34.87
C ILE A 106 25.98 27.39 35.80
N GLY A 107 25.61 26.11 35.81
CA GLY A 107 26.32 25.06 36.53
C GLY A 107 25.99 24.89 38.01
N GLN A 108 25.09 25.71 38.55
CA GLN A 108 24.69 25.64 39.94
C GLN A 108 23.22 26.01 40.07
N ASP A 109 22.52 25.41 41.02
CA ASP A 109 21.17 25.83 41.38
C ASP A 109 21.26 26.87 42.50
N VAL A 110 20.84 28.11 42.20
CA VAL A 110 20.75 29.18 43.19
C VAL A 110 19.30 29.48 43.52
N LYS A 111 18.99 29.58 44.82
CA LYS A 111 17.64 29.93 45.32
C LYS A 111 17.38 31.45 45.31
N SER A 112 18.33 32.26 44.84
CA SER A 112 18.32 33.73 44.82
C SER A 112 18.66 34.28 43.43
N ALA A 113 18.79 35.61 43.28
CA ALA A 113 19.15 36.24 42.02
C ALA A 113 20.42 35.62 41.41
N ALA A 114 20.38 35.24 40.13
CA ALA A 114 21.54 34.65 39.46
C ALA A 114 22.75 35.60 39.46
N ASN A 115 22.53 36.90 39.35
CA ASN A 115 23.60 37.88 39.56
C ASN A 115 23.82 38.13 41.06
N PRO A 116 25.01 37.82 41.60
CA PRO A 116 25.28 38.00 43.04
C PRO A 116 25.19 39.47 43.48
N SER A 117 25.32 40.43 42.56
CA SER A 117 25.19 41.86 42.85
C SER A 117 23.74 42.29 43.16
N ASN A 118 22.75 41.50 42.75
CA ASN A 118 21.32 41.81 42.84
C ASN A 118 20.62 41.10 44.02
N ALA A 119 21.34 40.34 44.86
CA ALA A 119 20.74 39.56 45.95
C ALA A 119 20.68 40.32 47.29
N ASP A 120 19.47 40.57 47.78
CA ASP A 120 19.21 41.44 48.95
C ASP A 120 19.06 40.66 50.29
N ASP A 121 18.45 39.46 50.32
CA ASP A 121 18.18 38.69 51.57
C ASP A 121 18.64 37.21 51.51
N LEU A 122 19.77 36.91 52.16
CA LEU A 122 20.53 35.66 51.97
C LEU A 122 20.46 34.67 53.15
N GLU A 123 19.89 35.06 54.29
CA GLU A 123 19.88 34.22 55.51
C GLU A 123 18.84 33.08 55.48
N LEU A 124 17.87 33.11 54.55
CA LEU A 124 16.79 32.12 54.41
C LEU A 124 17.14 30.91 53.52
N TYR A 125 18.29 30.91 52.82
CA TYR A 125 18.55 29.94 51.75
C TYR A 125 19.90 29.24 51.94
N LYS A 126 19.85 28.04 52.54
CA LYS A 126 20.94 27.07 52.40
C LYS A 126 20.88 26.46 51.00
N VAL A 127 21.94 26.69 50.22
CA VAL A 127 22.17 26.06 48.91
C VAL A 127 22.80 24.69 49.16
N GLU A 128 22.42 23.69 48.36
CA GLU A 128 23.09 22.39 48.35
C GLU A 128 24.38 22.52 47.54
N GLU A 129 25.50 22.03 48.07
CA GLU A 129 26.76 22.01 47.32
C GLU A 129 26.57 21.24 46.02
N THR A 130 26.97 21.84 44.90
CA THR A 130 26.93 21.14 43.62
C THR A 130 28.08 20.14 43.57
N GLU A 131 27.77 18.84 43.46
CA GLU A 131 28.78 17.78 43.37
C GLU A 131 29.65 17.94 42.11
N VAL A 132 30.98 17.75 42.21
CA VAL A 132 31.91 17.79 41.04
C VAL A 132 31.44 16.88 39.90
N SER A 133 30.90 15.71 40.24
CA SER A 133 30.36 14.72 39.29
C SER A 133 29.33 15.33 38.34
N THR A 134 28.56 16.31 38.82
CA THR A 134 27.51 16.99 38.06
C THR A 134 28.11 17.98 37.06
N LEU A 135 29.13 18.75 37.47
CA LEU A 135 29.82 19.70 36.60
C LEU A 135 30.59 19.02 35.45
N GLN A 136 31.11 17.82 35.70
CA GLN A 136 31.74 16.94 34.70
C GLN A 136 30.76 16.46 33.64
N GLN A 137 29.50 16.34 34.01
CA GLN A 137 28.44 15.81 33.17
C GLN A 137 27.69 16.90 32.41
N LEU A 138 27.64 18.15 32.90
CA LEU A 138 26.91 19.23 32.23
C LEU A 138 27.78 19.98 31.22
N LEU A 139 27.19 20.32 30.06
CA LEU A 139 27.87 21.09 29.02
C LEU A 139 27.39 22.55 29.03
N LEU A 140 28.23 23.48 28.59
CA LEU A 140 27.84 24.89 28.46
C LEU A 140 26.64 25.08 27.49
N LEU A 141 26.53 24.25 26.45
CA LEU A 141 25.45 24.32 25.47
C LEU A 141 24.06 24.01 26.06
N ASP A 142 23.95 23.32 27.20
CA ASP A 142 22.66 23.03 27.83
C ASP A 142 21.90 24.30 28.23
N TYR A 143 22.64 25.40 28.38
CA TYR A 143 22.13 26.71 28.79
C TYR A 143 21.73 27.58 27.59
N MET A 144 21.99 27.14 26.35
CA MET A 144 21.63 27.89 25.15
C MET A 144 20.10 27.96 24.93
N PRO A 145 19.59 29.05 24.32
CA PRO A 145 20.34 30.22 23.87
C PRO A 145 20.60 31.18 25.04
N PHE A 146 21.73 31.89 24.98
CA PHE A 146 22.05 33.01 25.87
C PHE A 146 22.67 34.17 25.11
N HIS A 147 22.54 35.38 25.64
CA HIS A 147 23.11 36.59 25.02
C HIS A 147 24.55 36.85 25.47
N GLN A 148 24.80 36.93 26.78
CA GLN A 148 26.12 37.19 27.37
C GLN A 148 26.34 36.31 28.59
N ILE A 149 27.54 35.69 28.67
CA ILE A 149 27.96 34.96 29.87
C ILE A 149 28.78 35.91 30.74
N HIS A 150 28.34 36.09 31.98
CA HIS A 150 29.02 36.89 32.97
C HIS A 150 29.86 36.00 33.89
N VAL A 151 31.09 36.45 34.13
CA VAL A 151 32.03 35.78 35.02
C VAL A 151 32.15 36.59 36.31
N CYS A 152 31.87 35.94 37.43
CA CYS A 152 32.02 36.48 38.77
C CYS A 152 33.23 35.83 39.44
N LEU A 153 34.06 36.64 40.12
CA LEU A 153 35.17 36.13 40.93
C LEU A 153 34.87 36.31 42.41
N LYS A 154 35.16 35.29 43.22
CA LYS A 154 34.93 35.29 44.67
C LYS A 154 35.53 36.49 45.38
N LYS A 155 36.71 36.96 44.94
CA LYS A 155 37.40 38.13 45.49
C LYS A 155 36.63 39.46 45.30
N ASP A 156 35.74 39.53 44.33
CA ASP A 156 34.98 40.74 44.01
C ASP A 156 33.71 40.88 44.88
N TYR A 157 33.36 39.84 45.64
CA TYR A 157 32.14 39.78 46.45
C TYR A 157 32.45 39.59 47.93
N SER A 158 31.57 40.12 48.79
CA SER A 158 31.73 39.98 50.25
C SER A 158 31.51 38.53 50.71
N LYS A 159 31.99 38.18 51.93
CA LYS A 159 31.75 36.86 52.54
C LYS A 159 30.25 36.48 52.61
N LYS A 160 29.33 37.45 52.55
CA LYS A 160 27.87 37.23 52.51
C LYS A 160 27.45 36.43 51.27
N TYR A 161 28.19 36.53 50.16
CA TYR A 161 27.87 35.89 48.87
C TYR A 161 28.72 34.63 48.60
N ALA A 162 29.37 34.07 49.63
CA ALA A 162 30.25 32.90 49.47
C ALA A 162 29.52 31.68 48.88
N ASN A 163 28.20 31.56 49.10
CA ASN A 163 27.39 30.43 48.64
C ASN A 163 27.30 30.28 47.11
N TYR A 164 27.53 31.36 46.35
CA TYR A 164 27.60 31.32 44.87
C TYR A 164 28.87 30.63 44.37
N PHE A 165 29.85 30.40 45.23
CA PHE A 165 31.14 29.79 44.92
C PHE A 165 31.29 28.45 45.65
N ASN A 166 30.16 27.81 46.00
CA ASN A 166 30.12 26.54 46.71
C ASN A 166 29.91 25.39 45.72
N HIS A 167 31.02 24.84 45.24
CA HIS A 167 31.08 23.54 44.62
C HIS A 167 32.27 22.78 45.23
N ASP A 168 32.29 21.46 45.08
CA ASP A 168 33.45 20.67 45.50
C ASP A 168 34.73 21.15 44.76
N PRO A 169 35.92 21.10 45.40
CA PRO A 169 37.16 21.57 44.79
C PRO A 169 37.48 20.87 43.48
N LEU A 170 37.79 21.64 42.44
CA LEU A 170 38.09 21.14 41.10
C LEU A 170 39.60 20.93 40.89
N ASP A 171 39.99 19.87 40.17
CA ASP A 171 41.39 19.53 39.89
C ASP A 171 41.89 20.17 38.59
N ALA A 172 42.56 21.33 38.71
CA ALA A 172 43.11 22.07 37.58
C ALA A 172 44.18 21.30 36.78
N GLU A 173 44.97 20.43 37.43
CA GLU A 173 46.01 19.65 36.75
C GLU A 173 45.39 18.57 35.86
N ALA A 174 44.34 17.90 36.36
CA ALA A 174 43.57 16.93 35.58
C ALA A 174 42.94 17.56 34.32
N MET A 175 42.40 18.78 34.42
CA MET A 175 41.80 19.49 33.29
C MET A 175 42.83 19.97 32.26
N GLU A 176 44.01 20.41 32.68
CA GLU A 176 45.09 20.77 31.77
C GLU A 176 45.52 19.60 30.86
N ILE A 177 45.64 18.42 31.48
CA ILE A 177 45.97 17.16 30.79
C ILE A 177 44.90 16.81 29.76
N GLN A 178 43.62 17.01 30.09
CA GLN A 178 42.50 16.75 29.19
C GLN A 178 42.37 17.78 28.04
N ASN A 179 42.68 19.06 28.29
CA ASN A 179 42.50 20.14 27.31
C ASN A 179 43.57 20.15 26.20
N THR A 180 44.83 19.86 26.55
CA THR A 180 45.98 20.00 25.64
C THR A 180 45.85 19.21 24.31
N PRO A 181 45.40 17.94 24.30
CA PRO A 181 45.21 17.19 23.05
C PRO A 181 44.11 17.75 22.13
N LEU A 182 43.05 18.33 22.71
CA LEU A 182 41.91 18.84 21.98
C LEU A 182 42.24 20.11 21.19
N VAL A 183 42.96 21.05 21.80
CA VAL A 183 43.40 22.29 21.13
C VAL A 183 44.21 21.96 19.88
N LYS A 184 45.19 21.06 20.00
CA LYS A 184 46.02 20.62 18.88
C LYS A 184 45.18 19.96 17.77
N LEU A 185 44.18 19.14 18.13
CA LEU A 185 43.30 18.49 17.16
C LEU A 185 42.40 19.48 16.41
N PHE A 186 41.82 20.46 17.10
CA PHE A 186 40.99 21.49 16.46
C PHE A 186 41.79 22.44 15.57
N GLU A 187 43.06 22.71 15.90
CA GLU A 187 43.95 23.45 15.01
C GLU A 187 44.23 22.68 13.72
N MET A 188 44.50 21.38 13.82
CA MET A 188 44.78 20.51 12.67
C MET A 188 43.57 20.24 11.78
N SER A 189 42.35 20.38 12.31
CA SER A 189 41.14 20.05 11.57
C SER A 189 40.65 21.16 10.64
N LYS A 190 41.25 22.36 10.71
CA LYS A 190 40.87 23.54 9.91
C LYS A 190 40.93 23.31 8.40
N ASP A 191 41.80 22.42 7.95
CA ASP A 191 42.01 22.12 6.52
C ASP A 191 41.02 21.09 5.96
N TYR A 192 40.18 20.46 6.80
CA TYR A 192 39.24 19.41 6.38
C TYR A 192 37.85 19.97 6.11
N VAL A 193 37.40 19.88 4.86
CA VAL A 193 36.07 20.32 4.41
C VAL A 193 35.26 19.11 3.92
N PRO A 194 34.03 18.91 4.40
CA PRO A 194 33.20 17.80 3.93
C PRO A 194 32.71 18.04 2.50
N LYS A 195 32.63 16.95 1.71
CA LYS A 195 31.98 16.90 0.39
C LYS A 195 30.48 17.16 0.48
N ALA A 196 29.86 16.67 1.55
CA ALA A 196 28.45 16.84 1.86
C ALA A 196 28.26 16.76 3.37
N GLU A 197 27.46 17.66 3.93
CA GLU A 197 27.08 17.66 5.35
C GLU A 197 25.66 18.19 5.50
N GLY A 198 24.94 17.70 6.50
CA GLY A 198 23.62 18.22 6.85
C GLY A 198 22.74 17.22 7.60
N ILE A 199 21.53 17.66 7.92
CA ILE A 199 20.51 16.87 8.59
C ILE A 199 19.83 15.99 7.54
N ASN A 200 19.64 14.70 7.84
CA ASN A 200 18.94 13.76 6.96
C ASN A 200 17.60 13.29 7.56
N HIS A 201 17.44 13.37 8.87
CA HIS A 201 16.20 13.05 9.56
C HIS A 201 16.01 13.98 10.76
N ILE A 202 14.78 14.41 11.00
CA ILE A 202 14.43 15.22 12.16
C ILE A 202 12.99 14.96 12.59
N VAL A 203 12.81 14.85 13.91
CA VAL A 203 11.53 14.78 14.61
C VAL A 203 11.55 15.87 15.68
N CYS A 204 10.66 16.83 15.56
CA CYS A 204 10.49 17.88 16.55
C CYS A 204 9.03 17.97 17.01
N ARG A 205 8.82 18.55 18.19
CA ARG A 205 7.53 18.63 18.84
C ARG A 205 7.24 20.08 19.24
N LEU A 206 6.04 20.53 18.88
CA LEU A 206 5.48 21.78 19.35
C LEU A 206 4.57 21.49 20.53
N GLU A 207 4.92 22.05 21.68
CA GLU A 207 4.13 21.91 22.89
C GLU A 207 3.00 22.94 22.94
N PRO A 208 1.81 22.55 23.42
CA PRO A 208 0.77 23.51 23.74
C PRO A 208 1.16 24.33 24.97
N LEU A 209 0.73 25.61 24.99
CA LEU A 209 1.00 26.50 26.12
C LEU A 209 0.33 26.01 27.42
N ARG A 210 -0.76 25.24 27.32
CA ARG A 210 -1.42 24.56 28.43
C ARG A 210 -1.69 23.10 28.04
N PRO A 211 -1.52 22.13 28.94
CA PRO A 211 -1.96 20.77 28.71
C PRO A 211 -3.44 20.76 28.32
N MET A 212 -3.78 20.10 27.22
CA MET A 212 -5.16 20.02 26.73
C MET A 212 -5.47 18.61 26.27
N SER A 213 -6.75 18.23 26.28
CA SER A 213 -7.18 16.97 25.68
C SER A 213 -7.98 17.28 24.42
N ILE A 214 -7.42 16.91 23.26
CA ILE A 214 -8.08 17.20 21.97
C ILE A 214 -8.94 16.01 21.53
N PRO A 215 -10.17 16.25 21.04
CA PRO A 215 -11.00 15.20 20.47
C PRO A 215 -10.46 14.79 19.09
N LEU A 216 -9.57 13.80 19.10
CA LEU A 216 -8.85 13.31 17.91
C LEU A 216 -9.79 12.75 16.84
N ASP A 217 -10.92 12.18 17.23
CA ASP A 217 -11.96 11.69 16.32
C ASP A 217 -12.62 12.84 15.54
N ILE A 218 -12.87 13.98 16.20
CA ILE A 218 -13.40 15.20 15.57
C ILE A 218 -12.36 15.76 14.59
N LEU A 219 -11.09 15.84 15.01
CA LEU A 219 -10.00 16.30 14.14
C LEU A 219 -9.81 15.38 12.93
N PHE A 220 -9.83 14.06 13.13
CA PHE A 220 -9.76 13.08 12.06
C PHE A 220 -10.94 13.22 11.09
N ASN A 221 -12.14 13.53 11.59
CA ASN A 221 -13.31 13.76 10.75
C ASN A 221 -13.23 15.05 9.94
N TYR A 222 -12.72 16.13 10.54
CA TYR A 222 -12.49 17.42 9.89
C TYR A 222 -11.45 17.33 8.76
N LEU A 223 -10.41 16.53 8.95
CA LEU A 223 -9.34 16.37 7.97
C LEU A 223 -9.74 15.43 6.82
N HIS A 224 -9.40 15.86 5.61
CA HIS A 224 -9.70 15.14 4.38
C HIS A 224 -8.45 14.92 3.54
N VAL A 225 -8.39 13.76 2.88
CA VAL A 225 -7.26 13.44 1.99
C VAL A 225 -7.36 14.27 0.71
N THR A 226 -6.20 14.71 0.25
CA THR A 226 -6.04 15.54 -0.95
C THR A 226 -4.82 15.08 -1.73
N ASP A 227 -4.62 15.58 -2.95
CA ASP A 227 -3.41 15.26 -3.73
C ASP A 227 -2.11 15.64 -3.02
N GLU A 228 -2.15 16.57 -2.05
CA GLU A 228 -0.99 16.92 -1.22
C GLU A 228 -0.89 16.07 0.05
N LEU A 229 -2.03 15.62 0.57
CA LEU A 229 -2.18 14.84 1.80
C LEU A 229 -2.89 13.50 1.48
N PRO A 230 -2.21 12.54 0.84
CA PRO A 230 -2.82 11.33 0.27
C PRO A 230 -3.30 10.34 1.34
N MET A 231 -2.83 10.50 2.58
CA MET A 231 -3.09 9.59 3.68
C MET A 231 -3.21 10.36 5.00
N ILE A 232 -4.24 10.02 5.76
CA ILE A 232 -4.43 10.46 7.15
C ILE A 232 -4.70 9.22 7.99
N GLN A 233 -4.04 9.11 9.13
CA GLN A 233 -4.12 7.97 10.04
C GLN A 233 -4.66 8.44 11.39
N TYR A 234 -5.46 7.60 12.05
CA TYR A 234 -5.95 7.84 13.39
C TYR A 234 -5.62 6.64 14.27
N ASN A 235 -4.87 6.90 15.35
CA ASN A 235 -4.40 5.91 16.30
C ASN A 235 -4.97 6.22 17.68
N THR A 236 -5.83 5.36 18.22
CA THR A 236 -6.40 5.57 19.58
C THR A 236 -5.53 4.99 20.70
N GLY A 237 -4.41 4.33 20.37
CA GLY A 237 -3.41 3.86 21.33
C GLY A 237 -3.03 2.37 21.21
N THR A 238 -3.82 1.55 20.52
CA THR A 238 -3.51 0.13 20.26
C THR A 238 -3.42 -0.13 18.75
N GLU A 239 -2.54 -1.05 18.32
CA GLU A 239 -2.35 -1.33 16.88
C GLU A 239 -3.63 -1.84 16.19
N GLU A 240 -4.49 -2.54 16.93
CA GLU A 240 -5.76 -3.09 16.41
C GLU A 240 -6.81 -2.02 16.09
N THR A 241 -6.66 -0.80 16.62
CA THR A 241 -7.64 0.30 16.50
C THR A 241 -7.22 1.38 15.49
N LEU A 242 -6.11 1.15 14.80
CA LEU A 242 -5.54 2.07 13.84
C LEU A 242 -6.41 2.16 12.56
N MET A 243 -6.79 3.39 12.20
CA MET A 243 -7.63 3.72 11.05
C MET A 243 -6.89 4.59 10.04
N TYR A 244 -7.24 4.46 8.76
CA TYR A 244 -6.62 5.18 7.65
C TYR A 244 -7.68 5.74 6.72
N LYS A 245 -7.60 7.03 6.39
CA LYS A 245 -8.19 7.63 5.20
C LYS A 245 -7.14 7.62 4.10
N LEU A 246 -7.46 7.00 2.97
CA LEU A 246 -6.61 6.90 1.81
C LEU A 246 -7.26 7.61 0.61
N LEU A 247 -6.46 8.36 -0.14
CA LEU A 247 -6.89 8.99 -1.37
C LEU A 247 -7.08 7.93 -2.47
N THR A 248 -8.21 8.02 -3.16
CA THR A 248 -8.60 7.12 -4.25
C THR A 248 -9.06 7.93 -5.44
N ASN A 249 -8.60 7.58 -6.63
CA ASN A 249 -9.02 8.21 -7.90
C ASN A 249 -9.63 7.21 -8.89
N GLN A 250 -9.61 5.91 -8.55
CA GLN A 250 -10.08 4.82 -9.38
C GLN A 250 -10.88 3.83 -8.55
N VAL A 251 -11.67 3.00 -9.23
CA VAL A 251 -12.38 1.86 -8.64
C VAL A 251 -12.05 0.60 -9.43
N ASP A 252 -12.10 -0.57 -8.82
CA ASP A 252 -11.90 -1.88 -9.44
C ASP A 252 -13.17 -2.38 -10.14
N LEU A 253 -13.09 -3.51 -10.86
CA LEU A 253 -14.23 -4.10 -11.57
C LEU A 253 -15.44 -4.42 -10.69
N LYS A 254 -15.28 -4.59 -9.37
CA LYS A 254 -16.37 -4.80 -8.41
C LYS A 254 -16.96 -3.47 -7.92
N GLY A 255 -16.26 -2.36 -8.16
CA GLY A 255 -16.61 -1.02 -7.67
C GLY A 255 -15.91 -0.65 -6.36
N ASP A 256 -14.94 -1.44 -5.91
CA ASP A 256 -14.12 -1.14 -4.74
C ASP A 256 -13.09 -0.06 -5.10
N LYS A 257 -12.90 0.95 -4.24
CA LYS A 257 -11.97 2.06 -4.52
C LYS A 257 -10.52 1.59 -4.48
N ILE A 258 -9.69 2.10 -5.38
CA ILE A 258 -8.26 1.78 -5.45
C ILE A 258 -7.48 2.95 -4.84
N PRO A 259 -6.76 2.72 -3.73
CA PRO A 259 -5.83 3.69 -3.17
C PRO A 259 -4.74 4.11 -4.16
N ILE A 260 -4.35 5.39 -4.13
CA ILE A 260 -3.22 5.89 -4.91
C ILE A 260 -1.90 5.36 -4.36
N LEU A 261 -1.79 5.23 -3.03
CA LEU A 261 -0.63 4.63 -2.37
C LEU A 261 -0.74 3.11 -2.42
N ASP A 262 0.38 2.42 -2.61
CA ASP A 262 0.44 0.96 -2.53
C ASP A 262 0.49 0.46 -1.08
N GLU A 263 0.22 -0.83 -0.88
CA GLU A 263 0.19 -1.46 0.45
C GLU A 263 1.52 -1.27 1.22
N ILE A 264 2.67 -1.40 0.55
CA ILE A 264 3.98 -1.29 1.20
C ILE A 264 4.20 0.14 1.69
N THR A 265 3.85 1.13 0.87
CA THR A 265 3.94 2.55 1.23
C THR A 265 3.01 2.90 2.41
N VAL A 266 1.77 2.41 2.42
CA VAL A 266 0.84 2.63 3.54
C VAL A 266 1.38 1.96 4.82
N ARG A 267 1.90 0.74 4.70
CA ARG A 267 2.37 -0.04 5.86
C ARG A 267 3.72 0.36 6.42
N LYS A 268 4.53 1.11 5.66
CA LYS A 268 5.76 1.74 6.18
C LYS A 268 5.47 2.56 7.46
N HIS A 269 4.27 3.10 7.56
CA HIS A 269 3.82 3.99 8.63
C HIS A 269 2.88 3.30 9.65
N ASP A 270 2.92 1.96 9.74
CA ASP A 270 2.11 1.20 10.71
C ASP A 270 2.45 1.57 12.17
N LYS A 271 3.71 1.95 12.44
CA LYS A 271 4.19 2.43 13.74
C LYS A 271 4.01 3.95 13.88
N SER A 272 2.78 4.44 13.83
CA SER A 272 2.49 5.86 14.07
C SER A 272 2.43 6.20 15.56
N TYR A 273 2.45 7.50 15.85
CA TYR A 273 2.31 8.02 17.21
C TYR A 273 0.99 7.54 17.85
N LYS A 274 1.07 6.94 19.04
CA LYS A 274 -0.10 6.50 19.81
C LYS A 274 -0.97 7.71 20.20
N LYS A 275 -2.28 7.50 20.32
CA LYS A 275 -3.25 8.56 20.68
C LYS A 275 -3.03 9.82 19.81
N SER A 276 -3.05 9.66 18.48
CA SER A 276 -2.80 10.76 17.55
C SER A 276 -3.61 10.66 16.26
N VAL A 277 -3.76 11.82 15.58
CA VAL A 277 -4.12 11.89 14.16
C VAL A 277 -2.88 12.29 13.39
N THR A 278 -2.41 11.45 12.48
CA THR A 278 -1.18 11.69 11.71
C THR A 278 -1.52 11.95 10.24
N VAL A 279 -0.96 13.01 9.68
CA VAL A 279 -1.13 13.43 8.29
C VAL A 279 0.19 13.24 7.55
N PHE A 280 0.12 12.58 6.40
CA PHE A 280 1.27 12.29 5.55
C PHE A 280 1.21 13.13 4.30
N THR A 281 2.33 13.76 3.92
CA THR A 281 2.43 14.54 2.68
C THR A 281 2.90 13.67 1.51
N MET A 282 2.51 14.04 0.28
CA MET A 282 3.07 13.40 -0.92
C MET A 282 4.57 13.65 -1.04
N LYS A 283 5.32 12.61 -1.44
CA LYS A 283 6.74 12.72 -1.79
C LYS A 283 6.96 13.62 -3.00
N LYS A 284 7.19 14.91 -2.78
CA LYS A 284 7.68 15.85 -3.81
C LYS A 284 9.20 15.96 -3.66
N LYS A 285 9.96 15.73 -4.75
CA LYS A 285 11.45 15.80 -4.76
C LYS A 285 12.13 14.93 -3.67
N ASN A 286 11.62 13.72 -3.39
CA ASN A 286 12.07 12.81 -2.32
C ASN A 286 11.92 13.34 -0.88
N LEU A 287 11.15 14.40 -0.66
CA LEU A 287 10.87 14.92 0.67
C LEU A 287 9.51 14.40 1.16
N GLU A 288 9.49 13.70 2.28
CA GLU A 288 8.28 13.22 2.98
C GLU A 288 8.23 13.94 4.33
N ILE A 289 7.16 14.70 4.58
CA ILE A 289 6.90 15.38 5.85
C ILE A 289 5.63 14.79 6.48
N ILE A 290 5.71 14.54 7.77
CA ILE A 290 4.67 13.90 8.57
C ILE A 290 4.30 14.83 9.72
N TYR A 291 2.99 15.05 9.91
CA TYR A 291 2.45 15.89 10.99
C TYR A 291 1.59 15.01 11.90
N GLY A 292 2.03 14.77 13.13
CA GLY A 292 1.29 14.04 14.15
C GLY A 292 0.63 14.98 15.15
N PHE A 293 -0.69 14.98 15.22
CA PHE A 293 -1.46 15.74 16.20
C PHE A 293 -1.82 14.82 17.37
N LEU A 294 -1.23 15.02 18.54
CA LEU A 294 -1.38 14.14 19.68
C LEU A 294 -2.55 14.55 20.58
N GLY A 295 -3.11 13.59 21.31
CA GLY A 295 -4.25 13.79 22.19
C GLY A 295 -4.02 14.81 23.32
N ASP A 296 -2.75 15.07 23.69
CA ASP A 296 -2.35 16.09 24.67
C ASP A 296 -2.26 17.52 24.09
N GLY A 297 -2.53 17.67 22.79
CA GLY A 297 -2.47 18.94 22.07
C GLY A 297 -1.10 19.24 21.44
N SER A 298 -0.08 18.41 21.67
CA SER A 298 1.23 18.58 21.03
C SER A 298 1.19 18.22 19.55
N ILE A 299 2.06 18.87 18.76
CA ILE A 299 2.22 18.62 17.32
C ILE A 299 3.62 18.07 17.07
N LYS A 300 3.72 16.81 16.66
CA LYS A 300 4.95 16.23 16.15
C LYS A 300 5.12 16.53 14.66
N LEU A 301 6.33 16.93 14.31
CA LEU A 301 6.76 17.31 12.99
C LEU A 301 7.95 16.42 12.63
N GLU A 302 7.77 15.53 11.67
CA GLU A 302 8.80 14.59 11.24
C GLU A 302 9.13 14.78 9.77
N MET A 303 10.42 14.72 9.43
CA MET A 303 10.88 14.89 8.07
C MET A 303 12.11 14.03 7.77
N ASN A 304 12.07 13.37 6.61
CA ASN A 304 13.22 12.69 6.00
C ASN A 304 13.73 13.50 4.81
N CYS A 305 14.99 13.93 4.84
CA CYS A 305 15.58 14.85 3.86
C CYS A 305 17.00 14.44 3.44
N GLN A 306 17.54 15.08 2.39
CA GLN A 306 18.89 14.81 1.87
C GLN A 306 19.83 15.96 2.22
N ALA A 307 20.41 15.94 3.42
CA ALA A 307 21.45 16.89 3.86
C ALA A 307 20.96 18.36 3.98
N PHE A 308 19.89 18.61 4.72
CA PHE A 308 19.36 19.95 4.87
C PHE A 308 20.04 20.72 6.02
N THR A 309 20.11 22.03 5.86
CA THR A 309 20.44 22.99 6.93
C THR A 309 19.19 23.32 7.76
N VAL A 310 19.37 23.86 8.97
CA VAL A 310 18.25 24.26 9.85
C VAL A 310 17.28 25.22 9.14
N ASP A 311 17.80 26.18 8.36
CA ASP A 311 16.95 27.14 7.66
C ASP A 311 16.15 26.51 6.51
N GLN A 312 16.74 25.53 5.80
CA GLN A 312 16.00 24.75 4.79
C GLN A 312 14.90 23.88 5.41
N ILE A 313 15.11 23.39 6.63
CA ILE A 313 14.10 22.66 7.39
C ILE A 313 12.95 23.59 7.78
N ASP A 314 13.26 24.80 8.27
CA ASP A 314 12.27 25.83 8.57
C ASP A 314 11.43 26.17 7.33
N GLU A 315 12.06 26.42 6.18
CA GLU A 315 11.36 26.66 4.91
C GLU A 315 10.44 25.50 4.51
N ALA A 316 10.87 24.25 4.72
CA ALA A 316 10.10 23.06 4.37
C ALA A 316 8.83 22.89 5.23
N PHE A 317 8.92 23.16 6.54
CA PHE A 317 7.76 23.15 7.43
C PHE A 317 6.83 24.35 7.13
N LEU A 318 7.39 25.54 6.89
CA LEU A 318 6.61 26.74 6.54
C LEU A 318 5.84 26.60 5.22
N ALA A 319 6.32 25.77 4.29
CA ALA A 319 5.60 25.48 3.03
C ALA A 319 4.20 24.88 3.26
N HIS A 320 3.98 24.19 4.40
CA HIS A 320 2.68 23.62 4.79
C HIS A 320 2.00 24.40 5.91
N LYS A 321 2.43 25.63 6.19
CA LYS A 321 1.85 26.47 7.25
C LYS A 321 0.32 26.58 7.17
N ASN A 322 -0.23 26.65 5.95
CA ASN A 322 -1.69 26.67 5.73
C ASN A 322 -2.43 25.45 6.30
N LEU A 323 -1.80 24.28 6.42
CA LEU A 323 -2.40 23.11 7.08
C LEU A 323 -2.48 23.35 8.59
N LEU A 324 -1.37 23.76 9.21
CA LEU A 324 -1.28 24.02 10.65
C LEU A 324 -2.21 25.17 11.06
N ASP A 325 -2.24 26.25 10.28
CA ASP A 325 -3.10 27.40 10.54
C ASP A 325 -4.58 27.02 10.46
N ARG A 326 -5.01 26.21 9.46
CA ARG A 326 -6.41 25.75 9.34
C ARG A 326 -6.83 24.84 10.50
N ILE A 327 -5.93 24.00 10.99
CA ILE A 327 -6.20 23.18 12.17
C ILE A 327 -6.24 24.06 13.41
N GLY A 328 -5.30 24.99 13.56
CA GLY A 328 -5.30 25.98 14.63
C GLY A 328 -6.59 26.78 14.69
N GLU A 329 -7.08 27.28 13.54
CA GLU A 329 -8.36 27.97 13.42
C GLU A 329 -9.55 27.07 13.80
N PHE A 330 -9.58 25.83 13.31
CA PHE A 330 -10.64 24.88 13.66
C PHE A 330 -10.66 24.55 15.16
N MET A 331 -9.50 24.29 15.73
CA MET A 331 -9.32 24.02 17.17
C MET A 331 -9.71 25.24 17.99
N PHE A 332 -9.36 26.45 17.53
CA PHE A 332 -9.77 27.71 18.15
C PHE A 332 -11.29 27.89 18.13
N THR A 333 -11.96 27.61 17.01
CA THR A 333 -13.43 27.65 16.96
C THR A 333 -14.09 26.61 17.88
N SER A 334 -13.36 25.56 18.24
CA SER A 334 -13.80 24.52 19.19
C SER A 334 -13.39 24.83 20.64
N GLY A 335 -12.80 25.99 20.91
CA GLY A 335 -12.41 26.45 22.25
C GLY A 335 -10.98 26.10 22.68
N PHE A 336 -10.14 25.56 21.79
CA PHE A 336 -8.76 25.16 22.09
C PHE A 336 -7.72 26.15 21.54
N VAL A 337 -6.70 26.50 22.33
CA VAL A 337 -5.57 27.33 21.89
C VAL A 337 -4.43 26.43 21.39
N TYR A 338 -4.38 26.20 20.09
CA TYR A 338 -3.46 25.22 19.49
C TYR A 338 -2.06 25.80 19.18
N PRO A 339 -0.97 25.00 19.22
CA PRO A 339 0.38 25.48 18.92
C PRO A 339 0.51 26.01 17.48
N THR A 340 1.27 27.09 17.31
CA THR A 340 1.61 27.63 15.98
C THR A 340 3.09 27.47 15.69
N PHE A 341 3.43 26.86 14.55
CA PHE A 341 4.81 26.80 14.10
C PHE A 341 5.28 28.16 13.57
N ARG A 342 6.45 28.62 14.03
CA ARG A 342 7.15 29.81 13.51
C ARG A 342 8.53 29.47 12.99
N THR A 343 9.31 28.78 13.81
CA THR A 343 10.66 28.27 13.53
C THR A 343 10.89 27.05 14.40
N ILE A 344 11.72 26.13 13.90
CA ILE A 344 12.18 24.95 14.60
C ILE A 344 13.01 25.28 15.84
N ARG A 345 13.59 26.48 15.91
CA ARG A 345 14.30 26.97 17.11
C ARG A 345 13.40 27.09 18.34
N ASN A 346 12.08 27.18 18.12
CA ASN A 346 11.08 27.21 19.19
C ASN A 346 10.45 25.82 19.44
N ALA A 347 10.86 24.78 18.71
CA ALA A 347 10.36 23.43 18.87
C ALA A 347 11.32 22.61 19.75
N ALA A 348 10.76 21.68 20.54
CA ALA A 348 11.56 20.68 21.21
C ALA A 348 12.04 19.64 20.17
N ILE A 349 13.32 19.29 20.16
CA ILE A 349 13.82 18.23 19.28
C ILE A 349 13.70 16.90 20.01
N ASP A 350 12.87 16.00 19.47
CA ASP A 350 12.74 14.64 19.99
C ASP A 350 13.91 13.77 19.47
N GLU A 351 14.22 13.89 18.18
CA GLU A 351 15.27 13.12 17.51
C GLU A 351 15.77 13.86 16.27
N MET A 352 17.08 13.85 16.03
CA MET A 352 17.67 14.42 14.83
C MET A 352 18.93 13.64 14.46
N ASP A 353 19.07 13.41 13.15
CA ASP A 353 20.21 12.72 12.59
C ASP A 353 20.97 13.66 11.66
N MET A 354 22.29 13.63 11.80
CA MET A 354 23.21 14.42 11.01
C MET A 354 24.24 13.51 10.36
N PHE A 355 24.61 13.81 9.11
CA PHE A 355 25.73 13.15 8.46
C PHE A 355 26.75 14.12 7.87
N ALA A 356 27.97 13.61 7.67
CA ALA A 356 29.01 14.26 6.91
C ALA A 356 29.83 13.24 6.10
N LEU A 357 30.34 13.65 4.95
CA LEU A 357 31.19 12.86 4.05
C LEU A 357 32.50 13.61 3.78
N TYR A 358 33.64 12.94 3.97
CA TYR A 358 34.98 13.52 3.81
C TYR A 358 35.85 12.68 2.86
N ASP A 359 36.71 13.34 2.10
CA ASP A 359 37.80 12.72 1.33
C ASP A 359 39.02 12.50 2.23
N ALA A 360 39.05 11.37 2.92
CA ALA A 360 40.12 11.05 3.85
C ALA A 360 40.36 9.54 3.95
N LYS A 361 41.58 9.15 4.30
CA LYS A 361 42.00 7.75 4.46
C LYS A 361 42.14 7.40 5.94
N GLY A 362 41.12 6.78 6.53
CA GLY A 362 41.19 6.38 7.93
C GLY A 362 41.95 5.06 8.13
N ARG A 363 42.86 4.99 9.10
CA ARG A 363 43.60 3.76 9.45
C ARG A 363 43.80 3.53 10.95
N ARG A 364 43.23 4.38 11.83
CA ARG A 364 43.48 4.33 13.28
C ARG A 364 42.30 3.70 14.02
N THR A 365 42.61 2.71 14.85
CA THR A 365 41.65 1.94 15.66
C THR A 365 41.73 2.25 17.16
N CYS A 366 42.46 3.31 17.55
CA CYS A 366 42.65 3.67 18.96
C CYS A 366 41.59 4.65 19.47
N ALA A 367 41.47 4.75 20.80
CA ALA A 367 40.54 5.65 21.48
C ALA A 367 40.77 7.10 21.04
N ASN A 368 39.67 7.83 20.84
CA ASN A 368 39.68 9.21 20.37
C ASN A 368 38.73 10.03 21.27
N PRO A 369 38.89 11.37 21.31
CA PRO A 369 38.18 12.19 22.28
C PRO A 369 36.75 12.58 21.90
N PHE A 370 36.17 11.99 20.85
CA PHE A 370 34.84 12.35 20.34
C PHE A 370 33.90 11.14 20.26
N PHE A 371 34.45 9.96 19.99
CA PHE A 371 33.70 8.73 19.78
C PHE A 371 34.27 7.58 20.60
N VAL A 372 33.40 6.77 21.18
CA VAL A 372 33.74 5.60 21.98
C VAL A 372 33.02 4.38 21.40
N GLY A 373 33.68 3.21 21.39
CA GLY A 373 33.11 1.95 20.90
C GLY A 373 33.74 1.44 19.58
N SER A 374 33.21 0.34 19.04
CA SER A 374 33.66 -0.24 17.75
C SER A 374 32.56 -0.95 16.99
N GLY A 375 32.77 -1.11 15.67
CA GLY A 375 31.80 -1.72 14.77
C GLY A 375 30.56 -0.84 14.62
N ASP A 376 29.38 -1.44 14.79
CA ASP A 376 28.09 -0.73 14.70
C ASP A 376 27.71 0.01 16.00
N GLU A 377 28.46 -0.18 17.09
CA GLU A 377 28.16 0.38 18.42
C GLU A 377 29.11 1.53 18.77
N ILE A 378 29.20 2.54 17.90
CA ILE A 378 29.95 3.76 18.18
C ILE A 378 29.00 4.78 18.84
N ARG A 379 29.46 5.43 19.90
CA ARG A 379 28.73 6.51 20.60
C ARG A 379 29.55 7.79 20.56
N TYR A 380 28.90 8.90 20.23
CA TYR A 380 29.44 10.23 20.35
C TYR A 380 29.37 10.68 21.81
N ARG A 381 30.52 11.04 22.40
CA ARG A 381 30.68 11.19 23.85
C ARG A 381 30.48 12.61 24.39
N ARG A 382 30.61 13.64 23.55
CA ARG A 382 30.51 15.05 23.97
C ARG A 382 29.06 15.50 24.05
N VAL A 383 28.31 14.82 24.91
CA VAL A 383 26.92 15.11 25.25
C VAL A 383 26.80 15.27 26.76
N SER A 384 25.75 15.96 27.19
CA SER A 384 25.51 16.19 28.60
C SER A 384 25.03 14.91 29.28
N ARG A 385 25.46 14.69 30.53
CA ARG A 385 25.26 13.47 31.32
C ARG A 385 25.86 12.23 30.67
N PHE A 386 26.95 12.39 29.91
CA PHE A 386 27.72 11.25 29.43
C PHE A 386 28.50 10.62 30.59
N ASN A 387 28.25 9.33 30.85
CA ASN A 387 28.93 8.56 31.89
C ASN A 387 29.36 7.20 31.30
N GLU A 388 30.66 6.90 31.40
CA GLU A 388 31.23 5.67 30.83
C GLU A 388 30.75 4.39 31.54
N ASN A 389 30.52 4.45 32.86
CA ASN A 389 29.97 3.31 33.61
C ASN A 389 28.53 3.04 33.19
N ASP A 390 27.72 4.09 33.00
CA ASP A 390 26.34 3.94 32.52
C ASP A 390 26.29 3.37 31.09
N LEU A 391 27.22 3.77 30.22
CA LEU A 391 27.37 3.17 28.89
C LEU A 391 27.76 1.68 28.96
N ILE A 392 28.67 1.31 29.86
CA ILE A 392 29.04 -0.10 30.08
C ILE A 392 27.84 -0.91 30.57
N ASN A 393 27.07 -0.35 31.50
CA ASN A 393 25.84 -0.97 32.01
C ASN A 393 24.81 -1.19 30.88
N GLU A 394 24.59 -0.19 30.01
CA GLU A 394 23.75 -0.31 28.82
C GLU A 394 24.21 -1.47 27.92
N LEU A 395 25.50 -1.49 27.56
CA LEU A 395 26.06 -2.51 26.67
C LEU A 395 26.03 -3.91 27.29
N CYS A 396 26.28 -4.03 28.59
CA CYS A 396 26.19 -5.31 29.31
C CYS A 396 24.78 -5.90 29.20
N ILE A 397 23.73 -5.10 29.43
CA ILE A 397 22.34 -5.55 29.28
C ILE A 397 22.06 -5.98 27.84
N GLU A 398 22.43 -5.14 26.88
CA GLU A 398 22.13 -5.37 25.46
C GLU A 398 22.82 -6.63 24.91
N TYR A 399 24.10 -6.86 25.22
CA TYR A 399 24.85 -8.02 24.74
C TYR A 399 24.55 -9.31 25.50
N TYR A 400 24.13 -9.20 26.76
CA TYR A 400 23.59 -10.34 27.50
C TYR A 400 22.27 -10.83 26.89
N ASP A 401 21.33 -9.93 26.59
CA ASP A 401 20.05 -10.27 25.97
C ASP A 401 20.22 -10.80 24.53
N ARG A 402 21.23 -10.33 23.79
CA ARG A 402 21.60 -10.84 22.45
C ARG A 402 22.33 -12.18 22.48
N GLY A 403 22.78 -12.65 23.64
CA GLY A 403 23.54 -13.92 23.78
C GLY A 403 24.98 -13.84 23.28
N GLU A 404 25.61 -12.66 23.28
CA GLU A 404 26.96 -12.42 22.75
C GLU A 404 27.93 -11.75 23.77
N PRO A 405 28.09 -12.27 25.00
CA PRO A 405 28.90 -11.61 26.04
C PRO A 405 30.40 -11.53 25.72
N GLU A 406 30.90 -12.37 24.81
CA GLU A 406 32.31 -12.39 24.36
C GLU A 406 32.78 -11.04 23.79
N LYS A 407 31.86 -10.24 23.23
CA LYS A 407 32.17 -8.93 22.63
C LYS A 407 32.37 -7.82 23.68
N LEU A 408 31.88 -7.99 24.91
CA LEU A 408 31.92 -6.98 25.97
C LEU A 408 33.34 -6.62 26.39
N VAL A 409 34.24 -7.60 26.47
CA VAL A 409 35.63 -7.38 26.91
C VAL A 409 36.35 -6.39 25.99
N LEU A 410 36.16 -6.52 24.67
CA LEU A 410 36.76 -5.61 23.69
C LEU A 410 36.13 -4.21 23.74
N LEU A 411 34.82 -4.12 23.95
CA LEU A 411 34.10 -2.85 24.07
C LEU A 411 34.53 -2.09 25.35
N ILE A 412 34.53 -2.76 26.52
CA ILE A 412 34.95 -2.17 27.80
C ILE A 412 36.41 -1.72 27.74
N LYS A 413 37.29 -2.51 27.09
CA LYS A 413 38.69 -2.13 26.84
C LYS A 413 38.81 -0.84 26.05
N GLN A 414 37.98 -0.65 25.02
CA GLN A 414 37.97 0.56 24.20
C GLN A 414 37.33 1.75 24.91
N ILE A 415 36.29 1.51 25.71
CA ILE A 415 35.59 2.54 26.49
C ILE A 415 36.53 3.11 27.55
N LEU A 416 37.05 2.25 28.42
CA LEU A 416 37.83 2.68 29.59
C LEU A 416 39.33 2.85 29.29
N GLY A 417 39.80 2.46 28.09
CA GLY A 417 41.22 2.51 27.74
C GLY A 417 42.14 1.61 28.60
N ILE A 418 41.57 0.61 29.29
CA ILE A 418 42.29 -0.26 30.23
C ILE A 418 42.86 -1.53 29.57
N SER A 419 43.64 -2.31 30.32
CA SER A 419 44.14 -3.60 29.82
C SER A 419 43.01 -4.63 29.68
N GLU A 420 43.16 -5.54 28.71
CA GLU A 420 42.17 -6.58 28.44
C GLU A 420 41.87 -7.47 29.66
N GLU A 421 42.88 -7.71 30.51
CA GLU A 421 42.71 -8.45 31.77
C GLU A 421 41.74 -7.73 32.72
N LYS A 422 41.89 -6.41 32.88
CA LYS A 422 40.98 -5.60 33.72
C LYS A 422 39.58 -5.53 33.12
N SER A 423 39.47 -5.35 31.80
CA SER A 423 38.17 -5.39 31.10
C SER A 423 37.43 -6.71 31.29
N ARG A 424 38.17 -7.82 31.33
CA ARG A 424 37.60 -9.16 31.55
C ARG A 424 37.06 -9.34 32.96
N VAL A 425 37.71 -8.73 33.96
CA VAL A 425 37.22 -8.74 35.35
C VAL A 425 35.91 -7.96 35.44
N ILE A 426 35.88 -6.73 34.92
CA ILE A 426 34.69 -5.87 34.93
C ILE A 426 33.52 -6.54 34.19
N ALA A 427 33.75 -7.11 33.00
CA ALA A 427 32.72 -7.83 32.24
C ALA A 427 32.14 -9.01 33.03
N LYS A 428 32.99 -9.79 33.73
CA LYS A 428 32.55 -10.94 34.51
C LYS A 428 31.72 -10.54 35.72
N GLU A 429 32.10 -9.46 36.40
CA GLU A 429 31.38 -8.94 37.56
C GLU A 429 29.96 -8.53 37.17
N HIS A 430 29.81 -7.72 36.11
CA HIS A 430 28.50 -7.32 35.60
C HIS A 430 27.64 -8.50 35.13
N LEU A 431 28.22 -9.47 34.41
CA LEU A 431 27.48 -10.67 33.96
C LEU A 431 27.03 -11.54 35.14
N TYR A 432 27.88 -11.70 36.15
CA TYR A 432 27.55 -12.46 37.36
C TYR A 432 26.42 -11.82 38.16
N GLU A 433 26.43 -10.49 38.30
CA GLU A 433 25.31 -9.75 38.93
C GLU A 433 24.00 -9.98 38.16
N MET A 434 24.03 -9.90 36.83
CA MET A 434 22.85 -10.15 35.99
C MET A 434 22.32 -11.59 36.10
N GLU A 435 23.19 -12.59 36.14
CA GLU A 435 22.80 -14.00 36.32
C GLU A 435 22.17 -14.26 37.70
N THR A 436 22.74 -13.64 38.74
CA THR A 436 22.24 -13.73 40.13
C THR A 436 20.86 -13.09 40.26
N LEU A 437 20.62 -11.99 39.56
CA LEU A 437 19.33 -11.29 39.59
C LEU A 437 18.25 -12.02 38.78
N ARG A 438 18.62 -12.68 37.69
CA ARG A 438 17.69 -13.51 36.91
C ARG A 438 17.26 -14.77 37.68
N THR A 439 18.16 -15.34 38.48
CA THR A 439 17.85 -16.49 39.35
C THR A 439 16.99 -16.10 40.54
N THR A 440 17.19 -14.91 41.11
CA THR A 440 16.38 -14.42 42.23
C THR A 440 15.03 -13.82 41.80
N GLN A 441 14.89 -13.31 40.57
CA GLN A 441 13.67 -12.67 40.07
C GLN A 441 13.38 -13.00 38.58
N PRO A 442 12.94 -14.24 38.25
CA PRO A 442 12.81 -14.72 36.87
C PRO A 442 11.73 -14.01 36.03
N ASN A 443 10.75 -13.35 36.67
CA ASN A 443 9.64 -12.69 36.00
C ASN A 443 9.91 -11.23 35.62
N LYS A 444 11.09 -10.69 35.92
CA LYS A 444 11.42 -9.29 35.68
C LYS A 444 12.49 -9.16 34.61
N ARG A 445 12.24 -8.29 33.63
CA ARG A 445 13.16 -8.01 32.53
C ARG A 445 14.06 -6.84 32.88
N PHE A 446 15.32 -6.90 32.45
CA PHE A 446 16.21 -5.76 32.48
C PHE A 446 15.77 -4.75 31.42
N VAL A 447 15.64 -3.47 31.80
CA VAL A 447 15.27 -2.40 30.89
C VAL A 447 16.32 -1.30 30.99
N VAL A 448 16.88 -0.91 29.85
CA VAL A 448 17.75 0.26 29.73
C VAL A 448 16.88 1.52 29.80
N LYS A 449 16.98 2.31 30.88
CA LYS A 449 16.15 3.51 31.09
C LYS A 449 16.61 4.68 30.21
N ASN A 450 17.93 4.91 30.14
CA ASN A 450 18.55 6.01 29.37
C ASN A 450 19.69 5.47 28.52
N ARG A 451 19.73 5.84 27.24
CA ARG A 451 20.88 5.58 26.36
C ARG A 451 21.90 6.70 26.52
N VAL A 452 23.18 6.34 26.65
CA VAL A 452 24.25 7.29 26.93
C VAL A 452 25.01 7.64 25.65
N GLY A 453 25.14 8.94 25.35
CA GLY A 453 25.76 9.39 24.11
C GLY A 453 24.83 9.34 22.90
N PHE A 454 25.22 9.98 21.80
CA PHE A 454 24.49 9.86 20.53
C PHE A 454 24.99 8.67 19.71
N VAL A 455 24.08 7.85 19.20
CA VAL A 455 24.43 6.69 18.38
C VAL A 455 25.13 7.18 17.11
N SER A 456 26.25 6.58 16.77
CA SER A 456 27.10 7.02 15.68
C SER A 456 27.49 5.87 14.78
N ASN A 457 27.61 6.13 13.49
CA ASN A 457 28.13 5.19 12.50
C ASN A 457 29.24 5.88 11.69
N VAL A 458 30.41 5.26 11.65
CA VAL A 458 31.58 5.74 10.89
C VAL A 458 31.96 4.68 9.87
N LEU A 459 31.58 4.92 8.62
CA LEU A 459 31.94 4.08 7.48
C LEU A 459 33.20 4.64 6.81
N ASN A 460 34.27 3.86 6.85
CA ASN A 460 35.55 4.24 6.27
C ASN A 460 35.88 3.33 5.09
N ASN A 461 35.82 3.88 3.89
CA ASN A 461 36.33 3.26 2.68
C ASN A 461 37.75 3.79 2.43
N ASN A 462 38.60 3.06 1.70
CA ASN A 462 40.02 3.43 1.45
C ASN A 462 40.27 4.83 0.84
N GLU A 463 39.21 5.57 0.48
CA GLU A 463 39.23 6.91 -0.11
C GLU A 463 38.26 7.91 0.56
N GLU A 464 37.27 7.46 1.33
CA GLU A 464 36.20 8.32 1.87
C GLU A 464 35.78 7.89 3.29
N ILE A 465 35.55 8.87 4.17
CA ILE A 465 34.98 8.66 5.51
C ILE A 465 33.58 9.27 5.55
N ARG A 466 32.56 8.43 5.77
CA ARG A 466 31.17 8.85 6.04
C ARG A 466 30.86 8.68 7.52
N MET A 467 30.36 9.74 8.14
CA MET A 467 29.96 9.75 9.54
C MET A 467 28.48 10.10 9.64
N THR A 468 27.72 9.35 10.43
CA THR A 468 26.32 9.65 10.78
C THR A 468 26.20 9.64 12.29
N ILE A 469 25.59 10.67 12.88
CA ILE A 469 25.24 10.74 14.30
C ILE A 469 23.73 10.88 14.40
N SER A 470 23.11 10.00 15.17
CA SER A 470 21.67 9.86 15.32
C SER A 470 21.24 10.05 16.77
N GLY A 471 19.99 10.46 16.97
CA GLY A 471 19.43 10.69 18.31
C GLY A 471 19.82 12.03 18.93
N ILE A 472 20.19 13.03 18.12
CA ILE A 472 20.52 14.38 18.61
C ILE A 472 19.23 15.05 19.09
N ASN A 473 19.21 15.49 20.35
CA ASN A 473 18.02 16.02 21.04
C ASN A 473 17.98 17.55 21.13
N SER A 474 18.92 18.25 20.50
CA SER A 474 18.96 19.72 20.47
C SER A 474 19.73 20.23 19.26
N ILE A 475 19.21 21.26 18.60
CA ILE A 475 19.86 21.91 17.46
C ILE A 475 21.20 22.56 17.84
N TYR A 476 21.40 22.91 19.11
CA TYR A 476 22.62 23.56 19.59
C TYR A 476 23.85 22.63 19.57
N TYR A 477 23.65 21.32 19.42
CA TYR A 477 24.75 20.37 19.23
C TYR A 477 25.36 20.40 17.82
N LEU A 478 24.66 20.92 16.81
CA LEU A 478 25.07 20.78 15.40
C LEU A 478 26.46 21.34 15.11
N GLU A 479 26.76 22.56 15.59
CA GLU A 479 28.06 23.19 15.37
C GLU A 479 29.20 22.40 16.04
N SER A 480 28.98 21.98 17.28
CA SER A 480 29.94 21.15 18.04
C SER A 480 30.17 19.80 17.36
N ILE A 481 29.10 19.14 16.90
CA ILE A 481 29.19 17.88 16.17
C ILE A 481 29.97 18.04 14.87
N GLN A 482 29.67 19.08 14.07
CA GLN A 482 30.40 19.37 12.83
C GLN A 482 31.89 19.55 13.09
N ARG A 483 32.25 20.36 14.09
CA ARG A 483 33.63 20.60 14.48
C ARG A 483 34.33 19.31 14.92
N ASN A 484 33.65 18.49 15.72
CA ASN A 484 34.21 17.26 16.28
C ASN A 484 34.33 16.14 15.23
N MET A 485 33.42 16.06 14.25
CA MET A 485 33.57 15.18 13.08
C MET A 485 34.81 15.56 12.27
N LYS A 486 35.01 16.86 11.98
CA LYS A 486 36.22 17.36 11.29
C LYS A 486 37.49 16.99 12.06
N ALA A 487 37.48 17.19 13.38
CA ALA A 487 38.60 16.84 14.26
C ALA A 487 38.89 15.34 14.29
N TYR A 488 37.85 14.51 14.26
CA TYR A 488 38.00 13.06 14.15
C TYR A 488 38.66 12.64 12.82
N VAL A 489 38.27 13.25 11.70
CA VAL A 489 38.89 12.97 10.40
C VAL A 489 40.38 13.37 10.41
N ALA A 490 40.72 14.53 10.96
CA ALA A 490 42.12 14.94 11.13
C ALA A 490 42.92 13.98 12.03
N PHE A 491 42.30 13.47 13.10
CA PHE A 491 42.89 12.46 13.97
C PHE A 491 43.19 11.15 13.24
N GLN A 492 42.32 10.74 12.31
CA GLN A 492 42.46 9.50 11.54
C GLN A 492 43.65 9.53 10.57
N GLU A 493 43.99 10.69 10.02
CA GLU A 493 45.09 10.83 9.05
C GLU A 493 46.44 11.21 9.67
N SER A 494 46.46 11.85 10.86
CA SER A 494 47.70 12.42 11.38
C SER A 494 48.46 11.52 12.38
N PRO A 495 49.74 11.20 12.14
CA PRO A 495 50.58 10.46 13.08
C PRO A 495 50.95 11.23 14.37
N SER A 496 50.77 12.55 14.37
CA SER A 496 51.31 13.53 15.34
C SER A 496 50.63 13.57 16.72
N VAL A 497 49.47 12.92 16.84
CA VAL A 497 48.71 12.80 18.08
C VAL A 497 48.82 11.33 18.52
N SER A 498 49.51 11.09 19.63
CA SER A 498 49.65 9.76 20.23
C SER A 498 48.29 9.27 20.70
N CYS A 499 47.96 8.00 20.42
CA CYS A 499 46.83 7.34 21.07
C CYS A 499 47.08 7.39 22.58
N GLN A 500 46.33 8.21 23.33
CA GLN A 500 46.49 8.29 24.77
C GLN A 500 45.89 7.02 25.39
N GLU A 501 46.68 6.33 26.20
CA GLU A 501 46.14 5.43 27.22
C GLU A 501 45.52 6.35 28.28
N HIS A 502 44.19 6.50 28.28
CA HIS A 502 43.52 7.21 29.36
C HIS A 502 43.72 6.42 30.65
N VAL A 503 44.50 6.98 31.58
CA VAL A 503 44.62 6.48 32.96
C VAL A 503 43.82 7.43 33.83
N GLN A 504 42.52 7.17 34.01
CA GLN A 504 41.81 7.63 35.20
C GLN A 504 41.48 6.42 36.08
N PRO A 505 41.58 6.54 37.41
CA PRO A 505 41.17 5.49 38.33
C PRO A 505 39.65 5.38 38.31
N VAL A 506 39.12 4.32 37.69
CA VAL A 506 37.69 3.98 37.73
C VAL A 506 37.33 3.62 39.17
N ILE A 507 36.47 4.44 39.78
CA ILE A 507 35.70 4.04 40.96
C ILE A 507 34.47 3.29 40.44
N VAL A 508 34.42 1.99 40.67
CA VAL A 508 33.24 1.17 40.36
C VAL A 508 32.18 1.51 41.42
N THR A 509 31.16 2.27 41.03
CA THR A 509 29.98 2.51 41.87
C THR A 509 28.98 1.36 41.67
N PRO A 510 28.38 0.83 42.75
CA PRO A 510 27.42 -0.26 42.65
C PRO A 510 26.15 0.12 41.89
N PHE A 511 25.61 -0.87 41.19
CA PHE A 511 24.47 -0.79 40.28
C PHE A 511 23.15 -0.55 41.03
N VAL A 512 22.27 0.34 40.53
CA VAL A 512 20.93 0.58 41.08
C VAL A 512 19.85 0.19 40.06
N TYR A 513 19.02 -0.80 40.40
CA TYR A 513 17.83 -1.19 39.63
C TYR A 513 16.60 -0.37 40.04
N GLN A 514 15.74 -0.04 39.07
CA GLN A 514 14.33 0.27 39.31
C GLN A 514 13.45 -0.62 38.43
N TYR A 515 12.35 -1.11 39.01
CA TYR A 515 11.35 -1.93 38.33
C TYR A 515 10.35 -1.07 37.59
N ASP A 516 9.79 -1.61 36.51
CA ASP A 516 8.64 -1.04 35.81
C ASP A 516 7.43 -1.03 36.77
N SER A 517 7.01 0.16 37.19
CA SER A 517 5.81 0.36 38.01
C SER A 517 4.71 1.07 37.22
N ASP A 518 4.54 0.75 35.94
CA ASP A 518 3.48 1.34 35.12
C ASP A 518 2.43 0.27 34.75
N SER A 519 1.70 -0.18 35.76
CA SER A 519 0.29 -0.54 35.59
C SER A 519 -0.54 0.33 36.53
N GLU A 520 -0.62 1.63 36.24
CA GLU A 520 -1.66 2.48 36.84
C GLU A 520 -3.01 2.13 36.20
N SER A 521 -3.71 1.23 36.88
CA SER A 521 -5.16 1.27 36.93
C SER A 521 -5.55 2.40 37.89
N GLU A 522 -6.09 3.49 37.34
CA GLU A 522 -6.93 4.38 38.13
C GLU A 522 -8.21 3.63 38.51
N SER A 523 -8.37 3.35 39.80
CA SER A 523 -9.69 3.26 40.42
C SER A 523 -9.61 3.63 41.89
N ASP A 524 -10.33 4.70 42.23
CA ASP A 524 -10.57 5.22 43.56
C ASP A 524 -11.20 4.21 44.54
N SER A 525 -10.87 4.44 45.83
CA SER A 525 -11.66 4.20 47.06
C SER A 525 -12.25 2.81 47.32
N ASP A 526 -11.81 2.11 48.37
CA ASP A 526 -12.37 2.30 49.73
C ASP A 526 -11.74 1.33 50.76
N GLU A 527 -11.84 1.80 52.00
CA GLU A 527 -11.41 1.30 53.31
C GLU A 527 -11.41 -0.22 53.62
N GLY A 528 -10.42 -0.65 54.41
CA GLY A 528 -10.70 -1.43 55.64
C GLY A 528 -10.07 -2.83 55.81
N PHE A 529 -9.24 -2.93 56.86
CA PHE A 529 -9.01 -4.09 57.76
C PHE A 529 -7.94 -5.16 57.41
N GLU A 530 -6.81 -5.08 58.12
CA GLU A 530 -5.92 -6.19 58.53
C GLU A 530 -6.47 -6.86 59.83
N PRO A 531 -5.98 -8.02 60.35
CA PRO A 531 -5.08 -9.05 59.80
C PRO A 531 -5.51 -10.52 60.19
N GLN A 532 -4.60 -11.49 60.00
CA GLN A 532 -4.41 -12.78 60.73
C GLN A 532 -4.93 -14.09 60.10
N ASP A 533 -4.02 -14.93 59.58
CA ASP A 533 -3.44 -16.12 60.26
C ASP A 533 -2.90 -17.17 59.26
N GLU A 534 -1.64 -17.58 59.46
CA GLU A 534 -1.02 -18.85 58.99
C GLU A 534 -1.55 -20.05 59.84
N PRO A 535 -1.14 -21.34 59.69
CA PRO A 535 -0.31 -22.04 58.70
C PRO A 535 -0.89 -23.43 58.24
N GLU A 536 -0.07 -24.18 57.50
CA GLU A 536 0.08 -25.66 57.48
C GLU A 536 -0.98 -26.58 56.81
N ASP A 537 -0.57 -27.06 55.62
CA ASP A 537 -0.26 -28.46 55.25
C ASP A 537 -1.31 -29.62 55.27
N GLU A 538 -1.19 -30.38 54.18
CA GLU A 538 -1.47 -31.82 53.96
C GLU A 538 -2.88 -32.34 53.58
N GLU A 539 -2.91 -32.76 52.30
CA GLU A 539 -3.48 -33.99 51.73
C GLU A 539 -5.01 -34.20 51.61
N GLY A 540 -5.45 -34.14 50.34
CA GLY A 540 -6.01 -35.34 49.70
C GLY A 540 -7.50 -35.32 49.40
N PHE A 541 -7.87 -35.00 48.15
CA PHE A 541 -8.92 -35.71 47.40
C PHE A 541 -8.80 -35.43 45.89
N GLU A 542 -8.26 -36.39 45.14
CA GLU A 542 -8.51 -36.60 43.71
C GLU A 542 -10.01 -36.93 43.46
N PRO A 543 -10.62 -36.75 42.26
CA PRO A 543 -9.98 -37.03 40.98
C PRO A 543 -10.37 -36.17 39.76
N GLN A 544 -9.63 -36.45 38.69
CA GLN A 544 -10.02 -36.49 37.27
C GLN A 544 -9.91 -35.22 36.43
N ASP A 545 -8.74 -35.18 35.77
CA ASP A 545 -8.57 -35.41 34.32
C ASP A 545 -7.64 -34.38 33.69
N GLU A 546 -6.37 -34.68 33.98
CA GLU A 546 -5.14 -34.34 33.30
C GLU A 546 -5.14 -34.54 31.78
N GLY A 547 -4.16 -33.85 31.20
CA GLY A 547 -3.64 -33.98 29.84
C GLY A 547 -3.30 -32.58 29.32
N PHE A 548 -2.34 -31.83 29.90
CA PHE A 548 -0.86 -32.02 29.79
C PHE A 548 -0.44 -32.42 28.36
N GLU A 549 0.04 -31.47 27.54
CA GLU A 549 1.40 -30.87 27.49
C GLU A 549 2.48 -31.80 26.91
N GLN A 550 3.09 -31.33 25.79
CA GLN A 550 4.54 -31.17 25.55
C GLN A 550 5.27 -32.50 25.24
N GLU A 551 6.36 -32.65 24.49
CA GLU A 551 7.46 -31.80 24.04
C GLU A 551 8.20 -32.55 22.88
N GLU A 552 9.32 -31.99 22.44
CA GLU A 552 10.28 -32.28 21.35
C GLU A 552 10.49 -33.73 20.79
N GLY A 553 10.95 -33.84 19.52
CA GLY A 553 11.50 -35.11 19.00
C GLY A 553 11.82 -35.23 17.51
N PHE A 554 13.06 -34.94 17.13
CA PHE A 554 13.89 -35.87 16.36
C PHE A 554 15.25 -35.88 17.05
N GLU A 555 15.37 -36.58 18.17
CA GLU A 555 16.66 -37.12 18.59
C GLU A 555 16.65 -38.64 18.43
N GLN A 556 17.84 -39.17 18.20
CA GLN A 556 18.12 -40.59 18.00
C GLN A 556 17.52 -41.46 19.11
N GLU A 557 17.15 -42.68 18.74
CA GLU A 557 16.82 -43.77 19.66
C GLU A 557 17.89 -43.92 20.76
N PRO A 558 17.51 -44.04 22.04
CA PRO A 558 18.25 -44.85 22.98
C PRO A 558 17.96 -46.32 22.66
N LEU A 559 19.02 -47.11 22.62
CA LEU A 559 18.97 -48.55 22.83
C LEU A 559 18.11 -48.87 24.07
N SER A 560 16.92 -49.45 23.87
CA SER A 560 16.49 -50.73 24.47
C SER A 560 14.97 -50.85 24.63
N GLY A 561 14.43 -51.90 24.00
CA GLY A 561 13.31 -52.67 24.56
C GLY A 561 11.90 -52.08 24.42
N GLY A 562 11.39 -51.88 23.21
CA GLY A 562 9.96 -51.61 22.98
C GLY A 562 9.54 -51.91 21.55
N VAL A 563 8.44 -52.66 21.38
CA VAL A 563 7.96 -53.25 20.12
C VAL A 563 7.76 -52.20 19.01
N TYR A 564 8.35 -52.43 17.81
CA TYR A 564 8.13 -51.64 16.60
C TYR A 564 6.63 -51.53 16.29
N LYS A 565 6.04 -50.33 16.44
CA LYS A 565 4.66 -50.06 16.04
C LYS A 565 4.59 -49.77 14.54
N ASP A 566 3.75 -50.50 13.81
CA ASP A 566 3.55 -50.33 12.36
C ASP A 566 2.96 -48.95 12.06
N LEU A 567 3.79 -48.02 11.58
CA LEU A 567 3.44 -46.64 11.24
C LEU A 567 2.28 -46.52 10.25
N ASP A 568 1.96 -47.58 9.49
CA ASP A 568 0.79 -47.58 8.61
C ASP A 568 -0.54 -47.64 9.41
N ARG A 569 -0.55 -47.96 10.70
CA ARG A 569 -1.78 -48.18 11.49
C ARG A 569 -2.36 -46.93 12.18
N ILE A 570 -1.70 -45.77 12.14
CA ILE A 570 -2.14 -44.55 12.86
C ILE A 570 -2.63 -43.49 11.88
N VAL A 571 -3.89 -43.04 12.04
CA VAL A 571 -4.56 -42.12 11.07
C VAL A 571 -4.18 -40.64 11.25
N ARG A 572 -3.44 -40.26 12.31
CA ARG A 572 -3.22 -38.85 12.69
C ARG A 572 -1.89 -38.21 12.32
N ASN A 573 -1.09 -38.76 11.41
CA ASN A 573 0.07 -38.05 10.89
C ASN A 573 0.01 -37.98 9.36
N GLU A 574 -0.41 -36.83 8.83
CA GLU A 574 -0.50 -36.45 7.41
C GLU A 574 -0.73 -37.61 6.43
N SER A 575 -1.94 -38.20 6.39
CA SER A 575 -2.39 -39.25 5.43
C SER A 575 -1.30 -40.21 4.91
N PHE A 576 -1.30 -41.49 5.29
CA PHE A 576 -0.26 -42.48 4.94
C PHE A 576 0.36 -42.39 3.51
N LEU A 577 -0.41 -41.95 2.50
CA LEU A 577 0.04 -41.56 1.16
C LEU A 577 1.18 -40.52 1.13
N ILE A 578 1.05 -39.41 1.87
CA ILE A 578 2.07 -38.34 1.91
C ILE A 578 3.36 -38.89 2.47
N THR A 579 3.29 -39.65 3.57
CA THR A 579 4.47 -40.24 4.20
C THR A 579 5.21 -41.16 3.22
N ARG A 580 4.49 -42.06 2.54
CA ARG A 580 5.07 -42.97 1.55
C ARG A 580 5.65 -42.22 0.34
N ILE A 581 5.04 -41.12 -0.09
CA ILE A 581 5.56 -40.29 -1.19
C ILE A 581 6.77 -39.45 -0.74
N LYS A 582 6.76 -38.89 0.47
CA LYS A 582 7.89 -38.16 1.07
C LYS A 582 9.12 -39.05 1.19
N GLN A 583 8.95 -40.27 1.68
CA GLN A 583 10.04 -41.26 1.80
C GLN A 583 10.64 -41.68 0.46
N ALA A 584 9.83 -41.78 -0.60
CA ALA A 584 10.28 -42.30 -1.89
C ALA A 584 10.74 -41.23 -2.89
N PHE A 585 10.16 -40.02 -2.87
CA PHE A 585 10.40 -38.99 -3.90
C PHE A 585 10.79 -37.62 -3.33
N ASN A 586 10.73 -37.42 -2.00
CA ASN A 586 11.03 -36.16 -1.31
C ASN A 586 10.47 -34.90 -2.01
N PRO A 587 9.14 -34.79 -2.20
CA PRO A 587 8.54 -33.76 -3.05
C PRO A 587 8.60 -32.36 -2.40
N SER A 588 8.63 -31.31 -3.22
CA SER A 588 8.65 -29.91 -2.76
C SER A 588 7.37 -29.52 -1.99
N LYS A 589 7.43 -28.44 -1.20
CA LYS A 589 6.29 -27.92 -0.41
C LYS A 589 5.04 -27.64 -1.26
N ASP A 590 5.19 -27.34 -2.55
CA ASP A 590 4.08 -27.05 -3.46
C ASP A 590 3.45 -28.29 -4.11
N TYR A 591 4.01 -29.50 -3.93
CA TYR A 591 3.42 -30.74 -4.45
C TYR A 591 1.98 -30.93 -3.98
N ALA A 592 1.68 -30.53 -2.74
CA ALA A 592 0.35 -30.68 -2.18
C ALA A 592 -0.72 -29.84 -2.90
N LYS A 593 -0.33 -28.67 -3.44
CA LYS A 593 -1.20 -27.80 -4.27
C LYS A 593 -1.39 -28.37 -5.67
N GLN A 594 -0.38 -29.05 -6.21
CA GLN A 594 -0.38 -29.57 -7.58
C GLN A 594 -1.05 -30.95 -7.70
N CYS A 595 -0.78 -31.87 -6.77
CA CYS A 595 -1.45 -33.15 -6.63
C CYS A 595 -2.25 -33.17 -5.31
N PRO A 596 -3.54 -32.79 -5.33
CA PRO A 596 -4.37 -32.81 -4.14
C PRO A 596 -4.48 -34.23 -3.59
N LEU A 597 -4.74 -34.36 -2.28
CA LEU A 597 -4.75 -35.64 -1.55
C LEU A 597 -5.52 -36.75 -2.28
N ASN A 598 -6.69 -36.40 -2.80
CA ASN A 598 -7.62 -37.26 -3.52
C ASN A 598 -7.13 -37.76 -4.91
N ARG A 599 -5.89 -37.40 -5.28
CA ARG A 599 -5.21 -37.83 -6.51
C ARG A 599 -3.80 -38.38 -6.23
N ARG A 600 -3.45 -38.64 -4.97
CA ARG A 600 -2.12 -39.17 -4.62
C ARG A 600 -2.09 -40.70 -4.73
N PRO A 601 -1.05 -41.29 -5.34
CA PRO A 601 -0.90 -42.74 -5.43
C PRO A 601 -0.37 -43.33 -4.13
N VAL A 602 -0.56 -44.64 -3.95
CA VAL A 602 0.11 -45.43 -2.90
C VAL A 602 1.45 -45.89 -3.44
N VAL A 603 2.56 -45.51 -2.80
CA VAL A 603 3.89 -46.06 -3.12
C VAL A 603 4.05 -47.41 -2.41
N LEU A 604 4.50 -48.43 -3.12
CA LEU A 604 4.63 -49.81 -2.61
C LEU A 604 6.01 -50.02 -1.97
N LYS A 605 6.04 -50.65 -0.79
CA LYS A 605 7.26 -51.09 -0.10
C LYS A 605 7.82 -52.38 -0.74
N GLU A 606 9.08 -52.70 -0.43
CA GLU A 606 9.71 -53.96 -0.85
C GLU A 606 8.95 -55.15 -0.23
N GLY A 607 8.53 -56.13 -1.05
CA GLY A 607 7.63 -57.24 -0.67
C GLY A 607 6.12 -56.99 -0.88
N GLU A 608 5.65 -55.74 -0.94
CA GLU A 608 4.27 -55.43 -1.38
C GLU A 608 4.14 -55.50 -2.91
N LYS A 609 5.26 -55.29 -3.62
CA LYS A 609 5.35 -55.36 -5.09
C LYS A 609 4.91 -56.71 -5.66
N ASP A 610 5.08 -57.80 -4.92
CA ASP A 610 4.76 -59.16 -5.38
C ASP A 610 3.29 -59.53 -5.13
N LYS A 611 2.62 -58.79 -4.25
CA LYS A 611 1.19 -58.97 -3.92
C LYS A 611 0.25 -58.22 -4.87
N VAL A 612 0.79 -57.28 -5.65
CA VAL A 612 0.03 -56.44 -6.58
C VAL A 612 0.27 -56.87 -8.03
N PRO A 613 -0.75 -57.39 -8.75
CA PRO A 613 -0.60 -57.88 -10.12
C PRO A 613 -0.17 -56.78 -11.10
N GLU A 614 0.49 -57.18 -12.18
CA GLU A 614 1.17 -56.32 -13.18
C GLU A 614 0.21 -55.61 -14.17
N ASN A 615 -0.95 -55.17 -13.68
CA ASN A 615 -2.01 -54.54 -14.46
C ASN A 615 -1.86 -53.00 -14.51
N ASP A 616 -2.63 -52.33 -15.38
CA ASP A 616 -2.64 -50.88 -15.71
C ASP A 616 -2.73 -49.88 -14.53
N HIS A 617 -2.84 -50.38 -13.30
CA HIS A 617 -2.96 -49.60 -12.07
C HIS A 617 -1.63 -49.36 -11.36
N ARG A 618 -0.54 -50.06 -11.74
CA ARG A 618 0.82 -49.94 -11.18
C ARG A 618 1.78 -49.26 -12.16
N ARG A 619 2.67 -48.38 -11.68
CA ARG A 619 3.77 -47.78 -12.47
C ARG A 619 5.04 -47.71 -11.63
N THR A 620 6.19 -47.92 -12.26
CA THR A 620 7.51 -47.76 -11.62
C THR A 620 8.22 -46.57 -12.23
N HIS A 621 8.80 -45.70 -11.40
CA HIS A 621 9.61 -44.56 -11.80
C HIS A 621 10.71 -44.33 -10.76
N ASN A 622 11.95 -44.09 -11.19
CA ASN A 622 13.12 -43.92 -10.31
C ASN A 622 13.28 -45.02 -9.24
N GLY A 623 13.05 -46.30 -9.59
CA GLY A 623 13.20 -47.44 -8.66
C GLY A 623 12.03 -47.68 -7.69
N HIS A 624 11.11 -46.72 -7.58
CA HIS A 624 9.93 -46.82 -6.72
C HIS A 624 8.68 -47.17 -7.54
N THR A 625 7.90 -48.11 -7.03
CA THR A 625 6.65 -48.56 -7.65
C THR A 625 5.47 -47.96 -6.92
N PHE A 626 4.47 -47.46 -7.65
CA PHE A 626 3.27 -46.86 -7.07
C PHE A 626 2.00 -47.27 -7.82
N VAL A 627 0.87 -47.24 -7.13
CA VAL A 627 -0.45 -47.69 -7.62
C VAL A 627 -1.53 -46.64 -7.38
N CYS A 628 -2.45 -46.50 -8.33
CA CYS A 628 -3.64 -45.65 -8.20
C CYS A 628 -4.88 -46.54 -8.09
N THR A 629 -5.47 -46.57 -6.90
CA THR A 629 -6.66 -47.38 -6.58
C THR A 629 -7.67 -46.54 -5.81
N LYS A 630 -8.95 -46.95 -5.83
CA LYS A 630 -10.01 -46.29 -5.05
C LYS A 630 -9.93 -46.63 -3.57
N TYR A 631 -9.66 -47.89 -3.26
CA TYR A 631 -9.62 -48.42 -1.90
C TYR A 631 -8.30 -49.17 -1.65
N TRP A 632 -7.82 -49.13 -0.41
CA TRP A 632 -6.60 -49.81 -0.01
C TRP A 632 -6.85 -50.64 1.24
N ASP A 633 -6.50 -51.93 1.20
CA ASP A 633 -6.60 -52.82 2.35
C ASP A 633 -5.35 -52.68 3.23
N MET A 634 -5.51 -52.10 4.41
CA MET A 634 -4.45 -51.87 5.38
C MET A 634 -3.93 -53.16 6.04
N LYS A 635 -4.75 -54.22 6.07
CA LYS A 635 -4.38 -55.53 6.64
C LYS A 635 -3.63 -56.38 5.64
N ASN A 636 -4.14 -56.49 4.42
CA ASN A 636 -3.55 -57.33 3.37
C ASN A 636 -2.51 -56.60 2.51
N LYS A 637 -2.47 -55.25 2.58
CA LYS A 637 -1.56 -54.36 1.83
C LYS A 637 -1.72 -54.49 0.31
N ILE A 638 -2.97 -54.58 -0.15
CA ILE A 638 -3.34 -54.72 -1.57
C ILE A 638 -4.33 -53.63 -2.01
N PRO A 639 -4.31 -53.23 -3.29
CA PRO A 639 -5.29 -52.31 -3.85
C PRO A 639 -6.65 -53.02 -4.06
N LEU A 640 -7.74 -52.28 -3.91
CA LEU A 640 -9.11 -52.77 -4.07
C LEU A 640 -9.93 -51.82 -4.96
N ASP A 641 -10.63 -52.39 -5.94
CA ASP A 641 -11.45 -51.62 -6.88
C ASP A 641 -12.84 -51.30 -6.32
N GLU A 642 -13.34 -52.22 -5.49
CA GLU A 642 -14.62 -52.16 -4.78
C GLU A 642 -14.44 -52.64 -3.34
N ILE A 643 -15.30 -52.18 -2.43
CA ILE A 643 -15.33 -52.63 -1.04
C ILE A 643 -15.97 -54.02 -1.05
N GLY A 644 -15.15 -55.08 -1.01
CA GLY A 644 -15.61 -56.47 -0.93
C GLY A 644 -16.11 -56.83 0.49
N GLU A 645 -15.70 -57.98 1.03
CA GLU A 645 -16.07 -58.43 2.38
C GLU A 645 -15.43 -57.64 3.54
N GLY A 646 -14.56 -56.68 3.24
CA GLY A 646 -13.89 -55.85 4.26
C GLY A 646 -14.69 -54.62 4.67
N LYS A 647 -14.56 -54.21 5.92
CA LYS A 647 -15.23 -53.01 6.47
C LYS A 647 -14.38 -51.75 6.20
N LEU A 648 -15.02 -50.68 5.72
CA LEU A 648 -14.40 -49.38 5.49
C LEU A 648 -14.12 -48.67 6.82
N ILE A 649 -12.92 -48.13 6.96
CA ILE A 649 -12.48 -47.36 8.11
C ILE A 649 -13.10 -45.96 8.04
N ASP A 650 -13.85 -45.59 9.08
CA ASP A 650 -14.38 -44.23 9.24
C ASP A 650 -13.28 -43.31 9.79
N GLU A 651 -12.72 -42.48 8.91
CA GLU A 651 -11.64 -41.54 9.21
C GLU A 651 -11.97 -40.57 10.35
N ASN A 652 -13.25 -40.29 10.62
CA ASN A 652 -13.65 -39.43 11.73
C ASN A 652 -13.56 -40.14 13.08
N ILE A 653 -13.76 -41.47 13.11
CA ILE A 653 -13.79 -42.28 14.34
C ILE A 653 -12.37 -42.63 14.82
N VAL A 654 -11.46 -42.92 13.90
CA VAL A 654 -10.07 -43.34 14.22
C VAL A 654 -9.06 -42.17 14.28
N LYS A 655 -9.53 -40.93 14.22
CA LYS A 655 -8.70 -39.72 14.18
C LYS A 655 -7.86 -39.54 15.46
N GLY A 656 -6.66 -40.14 15.52
CA GLY A 656 -5.75 -39.99 16.66
C GLY A 656 -5.18 -41.29 17.23
N ARG A 657 -5.66 -42.46 16.80
CA ARG A 657 -5.29 -43.76 17.40
C ARG A 657 -4.92 -44.81 16.35
N GLU A 658 -4.35 -45.93 16.80
CA GLU A 658 -4.16 -47.11 15.96
C GLU A 658 -5.52 -47.70 15.53
N VAL A 659 -5.60 -48.08 14.26
CA VAL A 659 -6.77 -48.76 13.68
C VAL A 659 -6.81 -50.19 14.21
N ASP A 660 -7.90 -50.53 14.91
CA ASP A 660 -8.22 -51.92 15.27
C ASP A 660 -8.96 -52.54 14.08
N PHE A 661 -8.28 -53.40 13.34
CA PHE A 661 -8.82 -54.02 12.13
C PHE A 661 -10.07 -54.88 12.36
N GLU A 662 -10.32 -55.35 13.59
CA GLU A 662 -11.53 -56.11 13.91
C GLU A 662 -12.73 -55.19 14.18
N LYS A 663 -12.50 -54.00 14.77
CA LYS A 663 -13.56 -53.04 15.12
C LYS A 663 -13.79 -51.97 14.07
N ASP A 664 -12.71 -51.35 13.60
CA ASP A 664 -12.71 -50.15 12.77
C ASP A 664 -12.75 -50.49 11.27
N GLY A 665 -12.44 -51.72 10.91
CA GLY A 665 -12.34 -52.19 9.53
C GLY A 665 -10.93 -52.13 8.98
N THR A 666 -10.73 -52.68 7.79
CA THR A 666 -9.40 -52.84 7.17
C THR A 666 -9.19 -51.97 5.94
N ILE A 667 -10.25 -51.37 5.39
CA ILE A 667 -10.21 -50.71 4.09
C ILE A 667 -10.21 -49.18 4.27
N VAL A 668 -9.25 -48.49 3.67
CA VAL A 668 -9.21 -47.02 3.60
C VAL A 668 -9.61 -46.55 2.20
N ARG A 669 -10.38 -45.47 2.12
CA ARG A 669 -10.70 -44.81 0.85
C ARG A 669 -9.58 -43.85 0.47
N VAL A 670 -8.91 -44.15 -0.64
CA VAL A 670 -7.74 -43.38 -1.10
C VAL A 670 -8.15 -42.33 -2.13
N GLN A 671 -9.23 -42.57 -2.87
CA GLN A 671 -9.71 -41.68 -3.92
C GLN A 671 -11.24 -41.49 -3.90
N PRO A 672 -11.76 -40.38 -4.46
CA PRO A 672 -13.18 -40.09 -4.51
C PRO A 672 -14.02 -41.16 -5.23
N GLU A 673 -15.19 -41.48 -4.68
CA GLU A 673 -16.18 -42.41 -5.27
C GLU A 673 -16.66 -42.01 -6.65
N LYS A 674 -16.64 -40.70 -6.97
CA LYS A 674 -17.11 -40.18 -8.27
C LYS A 674 -16.35 -40.72 -9.49
N TYR A 675 -15.20 -41.36 -9.31
CA TYR A 675 -14.48 -42.00 -10.41
C TYR A 675 -15.06 -43.37 -10.70
N LYS A 676 -15.66 -43.56 -11.89
CA LYS A 676 -16.23 -44.87 -12.32
C LYS A 676 -15.17 -45.98 -12.38
N PHE A 677 -13.94 -45.67 -12.78
CA PHE A 677 -12.82 -46.60 -12.87
C PHE A 677 -11.64 -46.12 -12.01
N ASN A 678 -10.71 -47.01 -11.67
CA ASN A 678 -9.46 -46.62 -11.01
C ASN A 678 -8.68 -45.62 -11.88
N PRO A 679 -8.24 -44.49 -11.31
CA PRO A 679 -7.37 -43.55 -12.02
C PRO A 679 -6.01 -44.16 -12.38
N TYR A 680 -5.37 -43.61 -13.40
CA TYR A 680 -4.12 -44.11 -13.96
C TYR A 680 -2.90 -43.48 -13.26
N PRO A 681 -1.87 -44.28 -12.91
CA PRO A 681 -0.64 -43.76 -12.33
C PRO A 681 0.20 -42.98 -13.36
N GLY A 682 0.58 -41.74 -13.03
CA GLY A 682 1.40 -40.87 -13.86
C GLY A 682 2.49 -40.11 -13.11
N ILE A 683 3.36 -39.43 -13.87
CA ILE A 683 4.41 -38.55 -13.34
C ILE A 683 4.09 -37.10 -13.74
N MET A 684 4.14 -36.19 -12.78
CA MET A 684 4.09 -34.76 -13.03
C MET A 684 5.52 -34.25 -13.26
N ARG A 685 5.75 -33.59 -14.40
CA ARG A 685 7.03 -32.99 -14.76
C ARG A 685 6.91 -31.47 -14.76
N LYS A 686 7.44 -30.82 -13.73
CA LYS A 686 7.55 -29.36 -13.63
C LYS A 686 8.69 -29.04 -12.67
N ASP A 687 9.52 -28.06 -13.01
CA ASP A 687 10.58 -27.55 -12.13
C ASP A 687 11.60 -28.62 -11.66
N ASP A 688 12.19 -29.37 -12.61
CA ASP A 688 13.26 -30.38 -12.41
C ASP A 688 12.99 -31.51 -11.39
N MET A 689 11.74 -31.73 -10.99
CA MET A 689 11.35 -32.83 -10.11
C MET A 689 10.27 -33.73 -10.74
N ASP A 690 10.54 -35.05 -10.78
CA ASP A 690 9.66 -36.09 -11.31
C ASP A 690 8.86 -36.77 -10.18
N VAL A 691 7.67 -36.26 -9.85
CA VAL A 691 6.84 -36.73 -8.72
C VAL A 691 5.55 -37.45 -9.17
N PRO A 692 5.10 -38.51 -8.47
CA PRO A 692 3.97 -39.33 -8.90
C PRO A 692 2.61 -38.69 -8.58
N CYS A 693 1.61 -38.85 -9.46
CA CYS A 693 0.22 -38.41 -9.25
C CYS A 693 -0.77 -39.30 -10.03
N CYS A 694 -2.01 -39.41 -9.57
CA CYS A 694 -3.07 -40.17 -10.24
C CYS A 694 -3.88 -39.30 -11.21
N PHE A 695 -4.09 -39.81 -12.42
CA PHE A 695 -4.74 -39.12 -13.53
C PHE A 695 -6.00 -39.82 -13.97
N ILE A 696 -7.04 -39.06 -14.28
CA ILE A 696 -8.36 -39.59 -14.66
C ILE A 696 -8.30 -40.30 -16.04
N LYS A 697 -7.30 -39.98 -16.87
CA LYS A 697 -7.07 -40.61 -18.17
C LYS A 697 -5.63 -41.12 -18.24
N LYS A 698 -5.40 -42.28 -18.86
CA LYS A 698 -4.08 -42.87 -19.09
C LYS A 698 -3.23 -41.86 -19.86
N GLN A 699 -2.08 -41.46 -19.31
CA GLN A 699 -1.08 -40.71 -20.07
C GLN A 699 -0.53 -41.67 -21.14
N GLU A 700 -1.05 -41.59 -22.36
CA GLU A 700 -0.48 -42.33 -23.49
C GLU A 700 0.94 -41.82 -23.75
N SER A 701 1.91 -42.73 -23.70
CA SER A 701 3.27 -42.46 -24.18
C SER A 701 3.20 -42.09 -25.66
N THR A 702 4.02 -41.11 -26.03
CA THR A 702 4.05 -40.45 -27.33
C THR A 702 4.08 -41.39 -28.55
N ARG A 703 3.45 -40.93 -29.63
CA ARG A 703 3.40 -41.46 -31.01
C ARG A 703 2.53 -42.69 -31.24
N LYS A 704 1.30 -42.44 -31.70
CA LYS A 704 0.78 -42.97 -32.98
C LYS A 704 -0.11 -41.90 -33.60
N GLU A 705 0.21 -41.50 -34.82
CA GLU A 705 -0.71 -40.74 -35.67
C GLU A 705 -2.03 -41.53 -35.72
N LYS A 706 -3.13 -40.93 -35.23
CA LYS A 706 -4.45 -41.42 -35.60
C LYS A 706 -4.61 -41.18 -37.09
N LYS A 707 -4.32 -42.20 -37.89
CA LYS A 707 -4.97 -42.40 -39.18
C LYS A 707 -6.47 -42.29 -38.91
N ILE A 708 -7.06 -41.21 -39.41
CA ILE A 708 -8.50 -41.09 -39.53
C ILE A 708 -8.92 -42.27 -40.40
N ALA A 709 -9.60 -43.24 -39.78
CA ALA A 709 -10.19 -44.36 -40.47
C ALA A 709 -11.27 -43.80 -41.42
N GLU A 710 -10.94 -43.89 -42.70
CA GLU A 710 -11.80 -43.91 -43.88
C GLU A 710 -13.28 -44.14 -43.56
N SER A 711 -14.07 -43.06 -43.53
CA SER A 711 -15.51 -43.16 -43.68
C SER A 711 -16.08 -41.84 -44.20
N LYS A 712 -16.17 -41.74 -45.53
CA LYS A 712 -17.07 -40.87 -46.31
C LYS A 712 -17.28 -39.44 -45.76
N GLN A 713 -16.40 -38.50 -46.10
CA GLN A 713 -16.69 -37.07 -45.99
C GLN A 713 -17.82 -36.70 -46.98
N TYR A 714 -19.06 -36.61 -46.49
CA TYR A 714 -20.13 -35.96 -47.26
C TYR A 714 -19.85 -34.45 -47.30
N ILE A 715 -19.85 -33.85 -48.50
CA ILE A 715 -19.79 -32.39 -48.64
C ILE A 715 -21.11 -31.83 -48.12
N VAL A 716 -21.06 -31.10 -47.00
CA VAL A 716 -22.27 -30.59 -46.34
C VAL A 716 -22.90 -29.46 -47.16
N HIS A 717 -24.23 -29.49 -47.29
CA HIS A 717 -25.04 -28.45 -47.92
C HIS A 717 -25.75 -27.64 -46.82
N GLY A 718 -25.01 -26.72 -46.16
CA GLY A 718 -25.56 -25.89 -45.09
C GLY A 718 -24.68 -24.68 -44.75
N PRO A 719 -25.23 -23.67 -44.05
CA PRO A 719 -24.53 -22.41 -43.76
C PRO A 719 -23.41 -22.53 -42.72
N GLY A 720 -23.37 -23.58 -41.89
CA GLY A 720 -22.33 -23.75 -40.86
C GLY A 720 -21.65 -25.11 -40.92
N LEU A 721 -20.32 -25.12 -40.87
CA LEU A 721 -19.51 -26.31 -40.62
C LEU A 721 -19.37 -26.47 -39.10
N ASN A 722 -20.05 -27.45 -38.52
CA ASN A 722 -20.16 -27.59 -37.07
C ASN A 722 -19.03 -28.40 -36.44
N GLU A 723 -18.26 -29.15 -37.23
CA GLU A 723 -17.17 -29.98 -36.76
C GLU A 723 -15.86 -29.71 -37.52
N PRO A 724 -14.70 -29.70 -36.82
CA PRO A 724 -13.41 -29.53 -37.45
C PRO A 724 -13.12 -30.64 -38.47
N GLY A 725 -12.63 -30.26 -39.65
CA GLY A 725 -12.34 -31.20 -40.73
C GLY A 725 -13.53 -31.55 -41.64
N GLN A 726 -14.73 -31.02 -41.37
CA GLN A 726 -15.82 -31.04 -42.34
C GLN A 726 -15.50 -30.08 -43.50
N VAL A 727 -15.89 -30.45 -44.71
CA VAL A 727 -15.77 -29.60 -45.90
C VAL A 727 -17.14 -29.24 -46.45
N GLY A 728 -17.32 -27.97 -46.84
CA GLY A 728 -18.58 -27.42 -47.33
C GLY A 728 -18.43 -26.70 -48.66
N ARG A 729 -19.50 -26.66 -49.46
CA ARG A 729 -19.49 -25.88 -50.72
C ARG A 729 -19.40 -24.39 -50.46
N LEU A 730 -18.73 -23.66 -51.36
CA LEU A 730 -18.68 -22.20 -51.36
C LEU A 730 -20.06 -21.57 -51.67
N PRO A 731 -20.36 -20.40 -51.09
CA PRO A 731 -21.51 -19.58 -51.47
C PRO A 731 -21.55 -19.29 -52.97
N LYS A 732 -22.76 -19.06 -53.52
CA LYS A 732 -22.96 -18.75 -54.95
C LYS A 732 -22.14 -17.51 -55.36
N SER A 733 -22.16 -16.46 -54.54
CA SER A 733 -21.45 -15.20 -54.73
C SER A 733 -19.94 -15.39 -54.97
N ILE A 734 -19.29 -16.23 -54.16
CA ILE A 734 -17.85 -16.50 -54.26
C ILE A 734 -17.52 -17.38 -55.46
N ARG A 735 -18.38 -18.36 -55.81
CA ARG A 735 -18.18 -19.17 -57.02
C ARG A 735 -18.23 -18.34 -58.29
N TYR A 736 -19.16 -17.38 -58.35
CA TYR A 736 -19.21 -16.42 -59.46
C TYR A 736 -17.97 -15.52 -59.52
N PHE A 737 -17.43 -15.09 -58.37
CA PHE A 737 -16.19 -14.32 -58.33
C PHE A 737 -15.00 -15.04 -58.98
N PHE A 738 -14.92 -16.38 -58.84
CA PHE A 738 -13.89 -17.19 -59.51
C PHE A 738 -14.27 -17.65 -60.94
N GLY A 739 -15.40 -17.18 -61.49
CA GLY A 739 -15.85 -17.53 -62.84
C GLY A 739 -16.42 -18.95 -62.98
N TRP A 740 -16.84 -19.58 -61.87
CA TRP A 740 -17.30 -20.97 -61.89
C TRP A 740 -18.83 -21.10 -61.96
N THR A 741 -19.31 -21.84 -62.96
CA THR A 741 -20.73 -22.18 -63.17
C THR A 741 -21.12 -23.54 -62.56
N ASP A 742 -20.15 -24.44 -62.38
CA ASP A 742 -20.37 -25.81 -61.93
C ASP A 742 -20.34 -26.01 -60.41
N LYS A 743 -20.95 -27.11 -59.96
CA LYS A 743 -21.01 -27.53 -58.54
C LYS A 743 -19.82 -28.41 -58.10
N ASN A 744 -18.94 -28.79 -59.02
CA ASN A 744 -17.80 -29.69 -58.81
C ASN A 744 -16.48 -28.91 -58.76
N THR A 745 -16.38 -27.95 -57.84
CA THR A 745 -15.15 -27.20 -57.61
C THR A 745 -14.39 -27.82 -56.45
N GLU A 746 -13.10 -28.07 -56.62
CA GLU A 746 -12.23 -28.63 -55.58
C GLU A 746 -11.89 -27.61 -54.47
N LEU A 747 -12.21 -26.32 -54.65
CA LEU A 747 -12.14 -25.30 -53.59
C LEU A 747 -13.39 -25.34 -52.70
N LEU A 748 -13.20 -25.62 -51.41
CA LEU A 748 -14.25 -25.82 -50.41
C LEU A 748 -13.98 -24.99 -49.15
N ARG A 749 -15.03 -24.76 -48.36
CA ARG A 749 -14.93 -24.22 -47.01
C ARG A 749 -14.48 -25.33 -46.06
N TYR A 750 -13.59 -25.02 -45.13
CA TYR A 750 -13.08 -25.98 -44.16
C TYR A 750 -13.54 -25.65 -42.73
N GLY A 751 -14.07 -26.65 -42.02
CA GLY A 751 -14.57 -26.50 -40.67
C GLY A 751 -13.43 -26.45 -39.66
N ILE A 752 -13.54 -25.53 -38.69
CA ILE A 752 -12.58 -25.35 -37.58
C ILE A 752 -13.26 -25.57 -36.23
N GLU A 753 -12.48 -25.72 -35.16
CA GLU A 753 -13.00 -25.86 -33.79
C GLU A 753 -13.68 -24.57 -33.30
N LYS A 754 -14.81 -24.70 -32.60
CA LYS A 754 -15.52 -23.58 -31.96
C LYS A 754 -14.64 -22.99 -30.86
N PRO A 755 -14.62 -21.65 -30.65
CA PRO A 755 -15.58 -20.61 -31.09
C PRO A 755 -15.43 -19.91 -32.46
N HIS A 756 -14.74 -20.46 -33.47
CA HIS A 756 -14.65 -19.88 -34.83
C HIS A 756 -14.10 -18.44 -34.94
N SER A 757 -13.29 -17.99 -33.97
CA SER A 757 -12.63 -16.68 -34.04
C SER A 757 -11.59 -16.62 -35.17
N PHE A 758 -11.22 -15.41 -35.59
CA PHE A 758 -10.16 -15.22 -36.59
C PHE A 758 -8.85 -15.87 -36.15
N PHE A 759 -8.43 -15.66 -34.90
CA PHE A 759 -7.21 -16.29 -34.36
C PHE A 759 -7.27 -17.82 -34.41
N GLN A 760 -8.40 -18.43 -34.04
CA GLN A 760 -8.57 -19.90 -34.10
C GLN A 760 -8.59 -20.44 -35.52
N CYS A 761 -9.15 -19.67 -36.48
CA CYS A 761 -9.06 -19.99 -37.90
C CYS A 761 -7.59 -20.04 -38.33
N ILE A 762 -6.80 -19.03 -37.96
CA ILE A 762 -5.37 -18.99 -38.27
C ILE A 762 -4.59 -20.12 -37.60
N ASP A 763 -4.84 -20.42 -36.32
CA ASP A 763 -4.20 -21.53 -35.61
C ASP A 763 -4.52 -22.89 -36.25
N ALA A 764 -5.77 -23.09 -36.70
CA ALA A 764 -6.17 -24.30 -37.41
C ALA A 764 -5.43 -24.45 -38.76
N VAL A 765 -5.29 -23.37 -39.52
CA VAL A 765 -4.50 -23.35 -40.77
C VAL A 765 -3.04 -23.68 -40.48
N PHE A 766 -2.45 -23.03 -39.48
CA PHE A 766 -1.04 -23.18 -39.13
C PHE A 766 -0.69 -24.61 -38.70
N LYS A 767 -1.52 -25.23 -37.84
CA LYS A 767 -1.38 -26.62 -37.41
C LYS A 767 -1.35 -27.59 -38.60
N LYS A 768 -2.11 -27.30 -39.66
CA LYS A 768 -2.19 -28.13 -40.87
C LYS A 768 -1.04 -27.89 -41.83
N THR A 769 -0.52 -26.66 -41.93
CA THR A 769 0.56 -26.32 -42.87
C THR A 769 1.96 -26.56 -42.32
N GLN A 770 2.22 -26.33 -41.02
CA GLN A 770 3.57 -26.33 -40.44
C GLN A 770 3.82 -27.41 -39.36
N LYS A 771 2.87 -28.32 -39.10
CA LYS A 771 2.95 -29.43 -38.11
C LYS A 771 3.40 -28.99 -36.69
N SER A 772 3.04 -27.78 -36.27
CA SER A 772 3.42 -27.12 -35.00
C SER A 772 2.21 -26.37 -34.43
N THR A 773 2.16 -26.12 -33.11
CA THR A 773 1.13 -25.24 -32.51
C THR A 773 1.52 -23.77 -32.71
N LEU A 774 0.61 -22.97 -33.28
CA LEU A 774 0.81 -21.57 -33.62
C LEU A 774 1.42 -20.78 -32.44
N VAL A 775 0.88 -20.93 -31.22
CA VAL A 775 1.34 -20.23 -30.01
C VAL A 775 2.83 -20.44 -29.70
N LYS A 776 3.34 -21.68 -29.79
CA LYS A 776 4.74 -21.98 -29.41
C LYS A 776 5.80 -21.43 -30.36
N GLN A 777 5.49 -21.29 -31.64
CA GLN A 777 6.39 -20.66 -32.62
C GLN A 777 6.13 -19.17 -32.77
N MET A 778 4.89 -18.74 -32.54
CA MET A 778 4.53 -17.35 -32.47
C MET A 778 5.20 -16.64 -31.29
N ASP A 779 5.49 -17.24 -30.14
CA ASP A 779 6.16 -16.51 -29.05
C ASP A 779 7.46 -15.82 -29.51
N LEU A 780 8.28 -16.49 -30.32
CA LEU A 780 9.53 -15.92 -30.86
C LEU A 780 9.28 -14.81 -31.91
N TRP A 781 8.25 -14.95 -32.75
CA TRP A 781 7.93 -14.00 -33.83
C TRP A 781 7.00 -12.86 -33.42
N ILE A 782 6.14 -13.10 -32.43
CA ILE A 782 5.36 -12.10 -31.72
C ILE A 782 6.32 -11.22 -30.93
N ILE A 783 7.35 -11.75 -30.25
CA ILE A 783 8.34 -10.91 -29.56
C ILE A 783 9.05 -9.96 -30.52
N ALA A 784 9.51 -10.48 -31.67
CA ALA A 784 10.13 -9.66 -32.70
C ALA A 784 9.14 -8.67 -33.34
N GLY A 785 7.94 -9.16 -33.67
CA GLY A 785 6.89 -8.44 -34.40
C GLY A 785 6.08 -7.45 -33.57
N PHE A 786 5.94 -7.65 -32.26
CA PHE A 786 5.22 -6.78 -31.34
C PHE A 786 5.80 -5.36 -31.33
N ASN A 787 7.12 -5.26 -31.48
CA ASN A 787 7.84 -3.99 -31.56
C ASN A 787 7.76 -3.34 -32.95
N THR A 788 7.54 -4.10 -34.03
CA THR A 788 7.71 -3.63 -35.42
C THR A 788 6.42 -3.59 -36.23
N TYR A 789 5.51 -4.54 -36.04
CA TYR A 789 4.23 -4.58 -36.77
C TYR A 789 3.34 -3.40 -36.40
N ASN A 790 2.60 -2.93 -37.39
CA ASN A 790 1.78 -1.73 -37.28
C ASN A 790 2.62 -0.50 -36.87
N ASN A 791 3.92 -0.47 -37.24
CA ASN A 791 4.91 0.51 -36.82
C ASN A 791 4.96 0.73 -35.29
N GLY A 792 4.86 -0.36 -34.52
CA GLY A 792 4.93 -0.33 -33.06
C GLY A 792 3.60 -0.01 -32.37
N ASN A 793 2.49 0.12 -33.10
CA ASN A 793 1.18 0.39 -32.49
C ASN A 793 0.75 -0.72 -31.51
N LEU A 794 1.10 -1.99 -31.78
CA LEU A 794 0.82 -3.09 -30.85
C LEU A 794 1.59 -2.92 -29.53
N LYS A 795 2.87 -2.54 -29.58
CA LYS A 795 3.66 -2.20 -28.40
C LYS A 795 3.05 -1.05 -27.61
N VAL A 796 2.61 -0.01 -28.30
CA VAL A 796 2.02 1.18 -27.66
C VAL A 796 0.67 0.85 -27.02
N GLN A 797 -0.18 0.07 -27.69
CA GLN A 797 -1.52 -0.26 -27.23
C GLN A 797 -1.51 -1.22 -26.04
N PHE A 798 -0.70 -2.29 -26.10
CA PHE A 798 -0.72 -3.32 -25.06
C PHE A 798 0.36 -3.13 -24.00
N LYS A 799 1.34 -2.23 -24.22
CA LYS A 799 2.48 -1.87 -23.34
C LYS A 799 3.45 -3.02 -23.02
N THR A 800 2.95 -4.21 -22.73
CA THR A 800 3.72 -5.42 -22.42
C THR A 800 3.30 -6.60 -23.30
N MET A 801 4.22 -7.55 -23.48
CA MET A 801 3.96 -8.77 -24.22
C MET A 801 2.87 -9.62 -23.57
N ASP A 802 2.88 -9.71 -22.25
CA ASP A 802 1.89 -10.49 -21.49
C ASP A 802 0.47 -9.96 -21.68
N ALA A 803 0.30 -8.63 -21.74
CA ALA A 803 -0.99 -8.03 -22.03
C ALA A 803 -1.45 -8.36 -23.46
N PHE A 804 -0.55 -8.24 -24.44
CA PHE A 804 -0.83 -8.63 -25.83
C PHE A 804 -1.25 -10.11 -25.93
N SER A 805 -0.48 -11.01 -25.31
CA SER A 805 -0.73 -12.46 -25.32
C SER A 805 -2.06 -12.84 -24.64
N LYS A 806 -2.47 -12.14 -23.58
CA LYS A 806 -3.79 -12.33 -22.94
C LYS A 806 -4.95 -11.95 -23.87
N HIS A 807 -4.79 -10.92 -24.69
CA HIS A 807 -5.83 -10.43 -25.60
C HIS A 807 -5.83 -11.10 -26.98
N LEU A 808 -4.70 -11.72 -27.36
CA LEU A 808 -4.49 -12.36 -28.66
C LEU A 808 -5.62 -13.30 -29.14
N PRO A 809 -6.25 -14.15 -28.29
CA PRO A 809 -7.33 -15.05 -28.74
C PRO A 809 -8.60 -14.33 -29.22
N ASN A 810 -8.79 -13.07 -28.81
CA ASN A 810 -9.96 -12.25 -29.14
C ASN A 810 -9.69 -11.25 -30.27
N MET A 811 -8.46 -11.21 -30.80
CA MET A 811 -8.08 -10.30 -31.87
C MET A 811 -8.50 -10.83 -33.24
N ASP A 812 -8.86 -9.91 -34.14
CA ASP A 812 -9.23 -10.21 -35.52
C ASP A 812 -8.19 -9.68 -36.52
N TYR A 813 -8.55 -9.73 -37.81
CA TYR A 813 -7.71 -9.29 -38.90
C TYR A 813 -7.37 -7.80 -38.86
N THR A 814 -8.04 -6.96 -38.04
CA THR A 814 -7.69 -5.54 -37.90
C THR A 814 -6.41 -5.32 -37.08
N TYR A 815 -6.06 -6.28 -36.22
CA TYR A 815 -4.83 -6.25 -35.42
C TYR A 815 -3.73 -7.12 -36.02
N LEU A 816 -4.11 -8.28 -36.59
CA LEU A 816 -3.19 -9.36 -36.92
C LEU A 816 -2.83 -9.44 -38.42
N TRP A 817 -3.27 -8.51 -39.27
CA TRP A 817 -3.08 -8.58 -40.74
C TRP A 817 -1.63 -8.79 -41.18
N GLU A 818 -0.72 -7.91 -40.73
CA GLU A 818 0.71 -7.98 -41.08
C GLU A 818 1.38 -9.22 -40.51
N MET A 819 1.07 -9.53 -39.25
CA MET A 819 1.59 -10.71 -38.56
C MET A 819 1.20 -12.01 -39.28
N VAL A 820 -0.06 -12.15 -39.68
CA VAL A 820 -0.53 -13.33 -40.45
C VAL A 820 0.13 -13.38 -41.83
N SER A 821 0.22 -12.24 -42.53
CA SER A 821 0.83 -12.20 -43.87
C SER A 821 2.31 -12.60 -43.85
N ASP A 822 3.04 -12.22 -42.79
CA ASP A 822 4.44 -12.59 -42.60
C ASP A 822 4.61 -14.04 -42.12
N VAL A 823 3.79 -14.50 -41.17
CA VAL A 823 3.85 -15.88 -40.62
C VAL A 823 3.65 -16.94 -41.71
N PHE A 824 2.73 -16.70 -42.65
CA PHE A 824 2.50 -17.62 -43.77
C PHE A 824 3.33 -17.28 -45.02
N ASN A 825 4.05 -16.16 -45.01
CA ASN A 825 4.66 -15.55 -46.19
C ASN A 825 3.69 -15.56 -47.40
N ALA A 826 2.46 -15.08 -47.17
CA ALA A 826 1.34 -15.19 -48.10
C ALA A 826 0.50 -13.91 -48.09
N ASN A 827 -0.20 -13.63 -49.19
CA ASN A 827 -1.23 -12.59 -49.24
C ASN A 827 -2.44 -13.06 -48.42
N LEU A 828 -2.94 -12.20 -47.52
CA LEU A 828 -4.20 -12.45 -46.83
C LEU A 828 -5.38 -11.88 -47.62
N VAL A 829 -6.40 -12.70 -47.88
CA VAL A 829 -7.61 -12.31 -48.60
C VAL A 829 -8.82 -12.71 -47.77
N ILE A 830 -9.66 -11.73 -47.42
CA ILE A 830 -10.89 -11.98 -46.65
C ILE A 830 -12.10 -11.58 -47.48
N PHE A 831 -12.98 -12.56 -47.69
CA PHE A 831 -14.27 -12.40 -48.34
C PHE A 831 -15.38 -12.28 -47.29
N ARG A 832 -16.25 -11.29 -47.44
CA ARG A 832 -17.43 -11.12 -46.60
C ARG A 832 -18.71 -11.18 -47.43
N GLU A 833 -19.65 -11.99 -46.96
CA GLU A 833 -20.98 -12.11 -47.56
C GLU A 833 -21.95 -11.05 -46.98
N THR A 834 -22.66 -10.34 -47.86
CA THR A 834 -23.70 -9.38 -47.47
C THR A 834 -25.05 -10.08 -47.27
N ARG A 835 -25.90 -9.55 -46.38
CA ARG A 835 -27.21 -10.17 -46.03
C ARG A 835 -28.13 -10.43 -47.23
N ASP A 836 -28.03 -9.58 -48.25
CA ASP A 836 -28.92 -9.61 -49.42
C ASP A 836 -28.37 -10.52 -50.55
N GLY A 837 -27.14 -11.03 -50.42
CA GLY A 837 -26.53 -11.98 -51.37
C GLY A 837 -26.22 -11.40 -52.76
N ASP A 838 -26.35 -10.09 -52.94
CA ASP A 838 -26.15 -9.40 -54.23
C ASP A 838 -24.74 -8.83 -54.44
N TYR A 839 -24.00 -8.64 -53.35
CA TYR A 839 -22.64 -8.11 -53.37
C TYR A 839 -21.70 -9.02 -52.57
N LEU A 840 -20.49 -9.20 -53.10
CA LEU A 840 -19.36 -9.77 -52.38
C LEU A 840 -18.45 -8.63 -51.91
N GLU A 841 -18.14 -8.58 -50.62
CA GLU A 841 -17.20 -7.60 -50.06
C GLU A 841 -15.81 -8.24 -49.96
N VAL A 842 -14.80 -7.57 -50.53
CA VAL A 842 -13.38 -7.93 -50.35
C VAL A 842 -12.75 -6.90 -49.43
N ILE A 843 -12.13 -7.37 -48.34
CA ILE A 843 -11.48 -6.52 -47.35
C ILE A 843 -10.03 -6.29 -47.75
N CYS A 844 -9.58 -5.03 -47.80
CA CYS A 844 -8.19 -4.69 -48.01
C CYS A 844 -7.64 -3.72 -46.95
N PRO A 845 -6.33 -3.79 -46.63
CA PRO A 845 -5.69 -2.86 -45.72
C PRO A 845 -5.56 -1.50 -46.41
N SER A 846 -6.13 -0.43 -45.83
CA SER A 846 -6.08 0.93 -46.42
C SER A 846 -5.23 1.94 -45.61
N ASN A 847 -4.28 1.45 -44.81
CA ASN A 847 -3.49 2.29 -43.90
C ASN A 847 -2.13 2.72 -44.50
N HIS A 848 -1.62 3.88 -44.09
CA HIS A 848 -0.31 4.44 -44.40
C HIS A 848 0.88 3.55 -43.99
N TYR A 849 0.65 2.64 -43.03
CA TYR A 849 1.66 1.79 -42.43
C TYR A 849 1.80 0.42 -43.11
N SER A 850 0.80 0.01 -43.91
CA SER A 850 0.90 -1.22 -44.69
C SER A 850 1.76 -0.98 -45.92
N THR A 851 3.01 -1.44 -45.88
CA THR A 851 3.96 -1.28 -46.99
C THR A 851 3.73 -2.27 -48.14
N ARG A 852 2.78 -3.19 -48.02
CA ARG A 852 2.65 -4.34 -48.94
C ARG A 852 1.25 -4.45 -49.53
N SER A 853 1.11 -3.96 -50.76
CA SER A 853 0.04 -4.36 -51.67
C SER A 853 0.09 -5.87 -51.97
N PHE A 854 -1.02 -6.44 -52.43
CA PHE A 854 -1.11 -7.84 -52.88
C PHE A 854 0.02 -8.19 -53.86
N ASP A 855 0.82 -9.22 -53.54
CA ASP A 855 2.00 -9.62 -54.31
C ASP A 855 1.74 -10.92 -55.09
N PRO A 856 1.65 -10.89 -56.44
CA PRO A 856 1.42 -12.08 -57.26
C PRO A 856 2.49 -13.18 -57.15
N SER A 857 3.69 -12.86 -56.62
CA SER A 857 4.76 -13.84 -56.40
C SER A 857 4.53 -14.70 -55.15
N LYS A 858 3.69 -14.25 -54.22
CA LYS A 858 3.37 -14.96 -52.97
C LYS A 858 2.14 -15.85 -53.13
N LYS A 859 2.06 -16.89 -52.30
CA LYS A 859 0.83 -17.68 -52.13
C LYS A 859 -0.24 -16.84 -51.45
N SER A 860 -1.50 -17.22 -51.55
CA SER A 860 -2.62 -16.50 -50.94
C SER A 860 -3.39 -17.38 -49.96
N LEU A 861 -3.59 -16.87 -48.75
CA LEU A 861 -4.47 -17.42 -47.74
C LEU A 861 -5.84 -16.75 -47.86
N MET A 862 -6.87 -17.53 -48.17
CA MET A 862 -8.22 -17.03 -48.37
C MET A 862 -9.14 -17.45 -47.22
N ILE A 863 -9.86 -16.49 -46.65
CA ILE A 863 -10.75 -16.67 -45.50
C ILE A 863 -12.13 -16.11 -45.84
N LEU A 864 -13.17 -16.82 -45.42
CA LEU A 864 -14.56 -16.38 -45.48
C LEU A 864 -15.01 -15.88 -44.10
N GLU A 865 -15.49 -14.65 -44.06
CA GLU A 865 -16.19 -14.06 -42.92
C GLU A 865 -17.70 -14.10 -43.18
N HIS A 866 -18.45 -14.70 -42.25
CA HIS A 866 -19.92 -14.75 -42.33
C HIS A 866 -20.57 -14.52 -40.96
N LYS A 867 -21.82 -14.03 -40.98
CA LYS A 867 -22.53 -13.61 -39.77
C LYS A 867 -23.23 -14.79 -39.10
N VAL A 868 -23.04 -14.93 -37.78
CA VAL A 868 -23.71 -15.92 -36.93
C VAL A 868 -24.61 -15.24 -35.88
N TYR A 869 -25.46 -16.02 -35.20
CA TYR A 869 -26.47 -15.52 -34.23
C TYR A 869 -25.88 -14.60 -33.14
N LYS A 870 -24.58 -14.73 -32.83
CA LYS A 870 -23.80 -13.86 -31.94
C LYS A 870 -22.41 -13.56 -32.51
N GLY A 871 -22.33 -12.67 -33.49
CA GLY A 871 -21.05 -12.14 -34.02
C GLY A 871 -20.72 -12.61 -35.45
N TYR A 872 -19.43 -12.81 -35.70
CA TYR A 872 -18.89 -13.28 -36.97
C TYR A 872 -18.09 -14.57 -36.76
N ALA A 873 -18.12 -15.45 -37.74
CA ALA A 873 -17.30 -16.65 -37.79
C ALA A 873 -16.38 -16.59 -39.01
N PHE A 874 -15.21 -17.21 -38.89
CA PHE A 874 -14.18 -17.26 -39.93
C PHE A 874 -13.93 -18.70 -40.36
N GLU A 875 -14.00 -18.96 -41.67
CA GLU A 875 -13.76 -20.28 -42.26
C GLU A 875 -12.66 -20.17 -43.34
N PRO A 876 -11.57 -20.98 -43.31
CA PRO A 876 -10.57 -20.96 -44.36
C PRO A 876 -11.05 -21.68 -45.63
N LEU A 877 -10.63 -21.18 -46.78
CA LEU A 877 -10.92 -21.80 -48.08
C LEU A 877 -9.76 -22.73 -48.48
N VAL A 878 -10.08 -23.99 -48.77
CA VAL A 878 -9.09 -25.03 -49.05
C VAL A 878 -9.35 -25.72 -50.36
N TYR A 879 -8.29 -26.08 -51.07
CA TYR A 879 -8.38 -27.00 -52.20
C TYR A 879 -8.34 -28.43 -51.64
N HIS A 880 -9.40 -29.20 -51.86
CA HIS A 880 -9.55 -30.55 -51.32
C HIS A 880 -9.52 -31.59 -52.44
N ASN A 881 -8.44 -32.39 -52.47
CA ASN A 881 -8.35 -33.53 -53.37
C ASN A 881 -9.07 -34.73 -52.73
N VAL A 882 -10.24 -35.06 -53.29
CA VAL A 882 -11.11 -36.13 -52.78
C VAL A 882 -10.45 -37.52 -52.88
N LYS A 883 -9.56 -37.73 -53.86
CA LYS A 883 -8.88 -39.03 -54.07
C LYS A 883 -7.73 -39.25 -53.09
N GLU A 884 -7.00 -38.20 -52.74
CA GLU A 884 -5.81 -38.27 -51.89
C GLU A 884 -6.09 -37.84 -50.44
N ASN A 885 -7.28 -37.32 -50.16
CA ASN A 885 -7.68 -36.74 -48.88
C ASN A 885 -6.70 -35.67 -48.36
N THR A 886 -6.14 -34.89 -49.28
CA THR A 886 -5.21 -33.78 -48.98
C THR A 886 -5.95 -32.44 -49.05
N GLN A 887 -5.60 -31.52 -48.14
CA GLN A 887 -6.13 -30.15 -48.14
C GLN A 887 -4.98 -29.15 -48.31
N ILE A 888 -5.10 -28.27 -49.30
CA ILE A 888 -4.15 -27.19 -49.56
C ILE A 888 -4.78 -25.87 -49.11
N PHE A 889 -4.16 -25.22 -48.13
CA PHE A 889 -4.65 -23.97 -47.53
C PHE A 889 -4.05 -22.69 -48.14
N LEU A 890 -2.88 -22.81 -48.78
CA LEU A 890 -2.17 -21.70 -49.41
C LEU A 890 -2.19 -21.84 -50.93
N HIS A 891 -2.80 -20.87 -51.60
CA HIS A 891 -3.11 -20.94 -53.03
C HIS A 891 -2.07 -20.19 -53.87
N GLU A 892 -1.49 -20.84 -54.86
CA GLU A 892 -0.55 -20.18 -55.78
C GLU A 892 -1.28 -19.31 -56.80
N PHE A 893 -0.71 -18.15 -57.14
CA PHE A 893 -1.28 -17.25 -58.14
C PHE A 893 -1.46 -17.92 -59.51
N LYS A 894 -0.53 -18.80 -59.90
CA LYS A 894 -0.55 -19.54 -61.17
C LYS A 894 -1.48 -20.77 -61.18
N ASN A 895 -2.28 -20.99 -60.14
CA ASN A 895 -3.20 -22.13 -60.11
C ASN A 895 -4.22 -22.01 -61.26
N LYS A 896 -4.21 -22.99 -62.17
CA LYS A 896 -5.04 -22.99 -63.39
C LYS A 896 -6.54 -22.83 -63.11
N HIS A 897 -7.02 -23.27 -61.94
CA HIS A 897 -8.44 -23.19 -61.56
C HIS A 897 -8.82 -21.87 -60.89
N LEU A 898 -7.86 -21.16 -60.28
CA LEU A 898 -8.09 -19.90 -59.54
C LEU A 898 -7.62 -18.66 -60.30
N HIS A 899 -6.93 -18.83 -61.43
CA HIS A 899 -6.22 -17.78 -62.16
C HIS A 899 -7.07 -16.53 -62.44
N GLU A 900 -8.31 -16.68 -62.89
CA GLU A 900 -9.19 -15.53 -63.18
C GLU A 900 -9.60 -14.77 -61.92
N GLY A 901 -9.99 -15.47 -60.85
CA GLY A 901 -10.28 -14.82 -59.56
C GLY A 901 -9.04 -14.17 -58.93
N MET A 902 -7.84 -14.76 -59.13
CA MET A 902 -6.58 -14.20 -58.66
C MET A 902 -6.20 -12.91 -59.41
N LYS A 903 -6.45 -12.83 -60.73
CA LYS A 903 -6.32 -11.57 -61.49
C LYS A 903 -7.31 -10.51 -61.00
N ALA A 904 -8.57 -10.90 -60.73
CA ALA A 904 -9.56 -9.99 -60.19
C ALA A 904 -9.13 -9.42 -58.82
N LEU A 905 -8.53 -10.24 -57.95
CA LEU A 905 -7.96 -9.78 -56.68
C LEU A 905 -6.84 -8.76 -56.89
N VAL A 906 -5.92 -8.97 -57.83
CA VAL A 906 -4.86 -7.98 -58.15
C VAL A 906 -5.46 -6.63 -58.55
N GLN A 907 -6.52 -6.63 -59.37
CA GLN A 907 -7.21 -5.41 -59.78
C GLN A 907 -8.04 -4.75 -58.67
N ILE A 908 -8.53 -5.53 -57.71
CA ILE A 908 -9.28 -5.03 -56.56
C ILE A 908 -8.32 -4.37 -55.57
N PHE A 909 -7.23 -5.06 -55.22
CA PHE A 909 -6.22 -4.54 -54.30
C PHE A 909 -5.48 -3.31 -54.86
N SER A 910 -5.36 -3.17 -56.19
CA SER A 910 -4.80 -1.94 -56.80
C SER A 910 -5.69 -0.71 -56.66
N LYS A 911 -6.97 -0.87 -56.32
CA LYS A 911 -7.93 0.22 -56.07
C LYS A 911 -7.98 0.66 -54.60
N CYS A 912 -7.27 -0.05 -53.71
CA CYS A 912 -7.20 0.32 -52.30
C CYS A 912 -6.28 1.54 -52.13
N LYS A 913 -6.86 2.72 -51.88
CA LYS A 913 -6.11 3.97 -51.63
C LYS A 913 -6.07 4.31 -50.14
N THR A 914 -4.96 4.91 -49.71
CA THR A 914 -4.79 5.47 -48.37
C THR A 914 -5.60 6.76 -48.24
N THR A 915 -6.46 6.85 -47.23
CA THR A 915 -7.20 8.07 -46.90
C THR A 915 -6.44 8.86 -45.84
N THR A 916 -5.80 9.96 -46.22
CA THR A 916 -5.16 10.91 -45.30
C THR A 916 -6.16 11.94 -44.79
N SER A 917 -6.63 11.78 -43.56
CA SER A 917 -7.24 12.87 -42.81
C SER A 917 -6.49 13.01 -41.48
N SER A 918 -5.78 14.14 -41.33
CA SER A 918 -5.26 14.60 -40.04
C SER A 918 -6.43 15.23 -39.29
N TYR A 919 -6.77 14.69 -38.12
CA TYR A 919 -7.85 15.19 -37.28
C TYR A 919 -7.30 16.13 -36.19
N THR A 920 -8.09 17.13 -35.82
CA THR A 920 -7.75 18.09 -34.76
C THR A 920 -8.26 17.54 -33.42
N LEU A 921 -7.55 17.76 -32.31
CA LEU A 921 -7.99 17.28 -30.98
C LEU A 921 -8.97 18.25 -30.33
N ASN A 922 -9.91 17.73 -29.53
CA ASN A 922 -10.87 18.55 -28.80
C ASN A 922 -10.25 19.16 -27.53
N MET A 923 -10.78 20.29 -27.05
CA MET A 923 -10.27 21.00 -25.87
C MET A 923 -10.94 20.52 -24.57
N THR A 924 -10.23 20.58 -23.43
CA THR A 924 -10.82 20.30 -22.11
C THR A 924 -11.93 21.27 -21.74
N ALA A 925 -12.86 20.85 -20.87
CA ALA A 925 -14.03 21.66 -20.52
C ALA A 925 -13.65 23.00 -19.85
N SER A 926 -12.59 23.01 -19.03
CA SER A 926 -12.12 24.25 -18.38
C SER A 926 -11.60 25.28 -19.39
N VAL A 927 -10.80 24.83 -20.37
CA VAL A 927 -10.23 25.72 -21.39
C VAL A 927 -11.31 26.18 -22.37
N MET A 928 -12.23 25.30 -22.74
CA MET A 928 -13.36 25.65 -23.60
C MET A 928 -14.32 26.63 -22.89
N TYR A 929 -14.59 26.43 -21.59
CA TYR A 929 -15.43 27.34 -20.80
C TYR A 929 -14.92 28.78 -20.80
N ASN A 930 -13.60 28.98 -20.66
CA ASN A 930 -12.98 30.31 -20.65
C ASN A 930 -13.15 31.07 -21.98
N LYS A 931 -13.48 30.37 -23.06
CA LYS A 931 -13.72 30.94 -24.40
C LYS A 931 -15.21 31.14 -24.72
N LEU A 932 -16.10 30.68 -23.85
CA LEU A 932 -17.54 30.68 -24.07
C LEU A 932 -18.25 31.67 -23.14
N HIS A 933 -19.21 32.41 -23.68
CA HIS A 933 -20.02 33.34 -22.89
C HIS A 933 -21.32 32.67 -22.41
N ARG A 934 -21.43 32.48 -21.08
CA ARG A 934 -22.61 31.90 -20.40
C ARG A 934 -23.06 30.51 -20.90
N PRO A 935 -22.17 29.52 -21.04
CA PRO A 935 -22.58 28.20 -21.49
C PRO A 935 -23.25 27.38 -20.37
N THR A 936 -24.12 26.44 -20.74
CA THR A 936 -24.62 25.36 -19.86
C THR A 936 -23.82 24.09 -20.15
N GLN A 937 -23.25 23.44 -19.14
CA GLN A 937 -22.47 22.21 -19.36
C GLN A 937 -23.41 21.02 -19.57
N ILE A 938 -23.10 20.19 -20.56
CA ILE A 938 -23.78 18.93 -20.80
C ILE A 938 -23.06 17.80 -20.07
N ILE A 939 -23.80 17.07 -19.22
CA ILE A 939 -23.26 15.98 -18.41
C ILE A 939 -23.74 14.64 -18.94
N HIS A 940 -22.80 13.72 -19.13
CA HIS A 940 -23.05 12.32 -19.44
C HIS A 940 -22.10 11.46 -18.62
N GLU A 941 -22.61 10.40 -17.97
CA GLU A 941 -21.82 9.48 -17.13
C GLU A 941 -20.85 10.17 -16.14
N ASN A 942 -21.34 11.21 -15.44
CA ASN A 942 -20.56 12.00 -14.48
C ASN A 942 -19.38 12.81 -15.06
N LYS A 943 -19.35 13.05 -16.38
CA LYS A 943 -18.37 13.92 -17.05
C LYS A 943 -19.06 15.05 -17.83
N CYS A 944 -18.40 16.19 -17.94
CA CYS A 944 -18.78 17.24 -18.88
C CYS A 944 -18.31 16.85 -20.28
N ILE A 945 -19.25 16.63 -21.20
CA ILE A 945 -18.98 16.20 -22.59
C ILE A 945 -19.09 17.34 -23.61
N GLY A 946 -19.51 18.53 -23.17
CA GLY A 946 -19.63 19.70 -24.02
C GLY A 946 -20.44 20.80 -23.38
N PHE A 947 -20.64 21.87 -24.13
CA PHE A 947 -21.37 23.04 -23.68
C PHE A 947 -22.52 23.36 -24.63
N LEU A 948 -23.60 23.86 -24.05
CA LEU A 948 -24.69 24.46 -24.78
C LEU A 948 -24.43 25.96 -24.93
N VAL A 949 -24.33 26.41 -26.18
CA VAL A 949 -24.09 27.81 -26.54
C VAL A 949 -25.24 28.25 -27.44
N GLU A 950 -26.16 29.06 -26.91
CA GLU A 950 -27.37 29.48 -27.63
C GLU A 950 -28.11 28.28 -28.26
N ASP A 951 -28.40 27.29 -27.43
CA ASP A 951 -29.07 26.02 -27.78
C ASP A 951 -28.28 25.07 -28.70
N VAL A 952 -27.13 25.48 -29.26
CA VAL A 952 -26.27 24.59 -30.06
C VAL A 952 -25.30 23.84 -29.17
N PHE A 953 -25.25 22.52 -29.33
CA PHE A 953 -24.31 21.66 -28.61
C PHE A 953 -22.92 21.73 -29.23
N VAL A 954 -21.95 22.17 -28.44
CA VAL A 954 -20.53 22.24 -28.80
C VAL A 954 -19.79 21.20 -27.95
N PRO A 955 -19.35 20.08 -28.54
CA PRO A 955 -18.69 19.01 -27.81
C PRO A 955 -17.31 19.46 -27.32
N CYS A 956 -16.93 19.05 -26.11
CA CYS A 956 -15.58 19.24 -25.55
C CYS A 956 -14.93 17.88 -25.28
N TYR A 957 -13.64 17.87 -24.97
CA TYR A 957 -12.99 16.69 -24.43
C TYR A 957 -13.67 16.32 -23.09
N PRO A 958 -14.11 15.06 -22.89
CA PRO A 958 -14.79 14.65 -21.66
C PRO A 958 -13.96 14.94 -20.42
N SER A 959 -14.43 15.87 -19.61
CA SER A 959 -13.67 16.47 -18.51
C SER A 959 -14.45 16.39 -17.20
N ALA A 960 -13.78 16.71 -16.10
CA ALA A 960 -14.42 16.89 -14.80
C ALA A 960 -15.57 17.92 -14.87
N ILE A 961 -16.64 17.66 -14.12
CA ILE A 961 -17.79 18.56 -14.03
C ILE A 961 -17.35 19.85 -13.34
N LEU A 962 -17.64 21.00 -13.95
CA LEU A 962 -17.29 22.30 -13.37
C LEU A 962 -18.29 22.71 -12.28
N SER A 963 -17.79 23.04 -11.09
CA SER A 963 -18.61 23.24 -9.87
C SER A 963 -19.61 24.39 -9.95
N ASN A 964 -19.40 25.36 -10.86
CA ASN A 964 -20.14 26.63 -10.94
C ASN A 964 -20.79 26.89 -12.31
N VAL A 965 -21.04 25.85 -13.11
CA VAL A 965 -21.67 25.96 -14.44
C VAL A 965 -23.03 25.23 -14.43
N PRO A 966 -24.12 25.85 -14.94
CA PRO A 966 -25.42 25.20 -15.02
C PRO A 966 -25.34 23.85 -15.73
N LYS A 967 -26.01 22.82 -15.18
CA LYS A 967 -25.87 21.42 -15.62
C LYS A 967 -27.12 20.97 -16.36
N GLN A 968 -26.94 20.26 -17.47
CA GLN A 968 -28.02 19.63 -18.20
C GLN A 968 -27.60 18.24 -18.68
N GLU A 969 -28.43 17.22 -18.48
CA GLU A 969 -28.12 15.84 -18.91
C GLU A 969 -28.47 15.57 -20.38
N ARG A 970 -29.26 16.44 -21.01
CA ARG A 970 -29.80 16.24 -22.35
C ARG A 970 -29.12 17.13 -23.38
N ILE A 971 -28.67 16.53 -24.48
CA ILE A 971 -28.22 17.25 -25.67
C ILE A 971 -29.46 17.66 -26.48
N PRO A 972 -29.72 18.97 -26.69
CA PRO A 972 -30.82 19.40 -27.55
C PRO A 972 -30.51 19.11 -29.02
N VAL A 973 -31.57 18.81 -29.77
CA VAL A 973 -31.49 18.46 -31.19
C VAL A 973 -32.06 19.62 -32.00
N ILE A 974 -31.20 20.32 -32.75
CA ILE A 974 -31.57 21.51 -33.53
C ILE A 974 -31.55 21.21 -35.04
N ALA A 975 -32.27 22.01 -35.82
CA ALA A 975 -32.25 21.95 -37.27
C ALA A 975 -30.82 22.07 -37.85
N TYR A 976 -30.52 21.24 -38.84
CA TYR A 976 -29.20 21.09 -39.45
C TYR A 976 -28.54 22.40 -39.90
N LYS A 977 -29.26 23.26 -40.64
CA LYS A 977 -28.70 24.51 -41.20
C LYS A 977 -28.26 25.54 -40.13
N PRO A 978 -29.09 25.86 -39.12
CA PRO A 978 -28.65 26.65 -37.97
C PRO A 978 -27.43 26.08 -37.25
N THR A 979 -27.41 24.76 -37.01
CA THR A 979 -26.30 24.08 -36.34
C THR A 979 -25.00 24.22 -37.11
N VAL A 980 -25.00 23.97 -38.44
CA VAL A 980 -23.82 24.17 -39.30
C VAL A 980 -23.33 25.62 -39.24
N SER A 981 -24.23 26.59 -39.37
CA SER A 981 -23.86 28.02 -39.41
C SER A 981 -23.24 28.49 -38.09
N LYS A 982 -23.76 28.03 -36.95
CA LYS A 982 -23.25 28.40 -35.62
C LYS A 982 -21.92 27.70 -35.30
N LEU A 983 -21.80 26.42 -35.63
CA LEU A 983 -20.54 25.67 -35.46
C LEU A 983 -19.42 26.26 -36.32
N ASP A 984 -19.73 26.68 -37.55
CA ASP A 984 -18.78 27.35 -38.44
C ASP A 984 -18.39 28.74 -37.91
N ALA A 985 -19.32 29.49 -37.32
CA ALA A 985 -19.01 30.76 -36.66
C ALA A 985 -18.10 30.60 -35.43
N LEU A 986 -18.36 29.58 -34.59
CA LEU A 986 -17.57 29.25 -33.40
C LEU A 986 -16.21 28.62 -33.75
N SER A 987 -16.07 28.07 -34.96
CA SER A 987 -14.83 27.42 -35.41
C SER A 987 -13.62 28.36 -35.52
N LYS A 988 -13.84 29.68 -35.42
CA LYS A 988 -12.77 30.68 -35.37
C LYS A 988 -11.94 30.57 -34.09
N ASP A 989 -12.58 30.26 -32.96
CA ASP A 989 -11.95 30.26 -31.63
C ASP A 989 -11.90 28.87 -30.98
N LEU A 990 -12.68 27.92 -31.50
CA LEU A 990 -12.87 26.56 -30.98
C LEU A 990 -12.70 25.51 -32.09
N PRO A 991 -12.19 24.29 -31.79
CA PRO A 991 -12.03 23.23 -32.78
C PRO A 991 -13.38 22.51 -33.03
N CYS A 992 -14.35 23.23 -33.59
CA CYS A 992 -15.71 22.73 -33.81
C CYS A 992 -16.18 22.85 -35.27
N LYS A 993 -15.26 22.90 -36.24
CA LYS A 993 -15.61 23.04 -37.66
C LYS A 993 -16.41 21.84 -38.19
N PRO A 994 -17.59 22.02 -38.82
CA PRO A 994 -18.33 20.93 -39.47
C PRO A 994 -17.57 20.31 -40.65
N GLN A 995 -17.43 18.98 -40.69
CA GLN A 995 -16.70 18.27 -41.75
C GLN A 995 -17.57 17.28 -42.53
N TYR A 996 -18.42 16.51 -41.86
CA TYR A 996 -19.24 15.49 -42.51
C TYR A 996 -20.70 15.54 -42.03
N LYS A 997 -21.62 15.07 -42.87
CA LYS A 997 -23.00 14.77 -42.49
C LYS A 997 -23.19 13.28 -42.22
N VAL A 998 -24.00 12.96 -41.23
CA VAL A 998 -24.41 11.59 -40.92
C VAL A 998 -25.80 11.36 -41.48
N VAL A 999 -25.96 10.32 -42.30
CA VAL A 999 -27.24 9.97 -42.92
C VAL A 999 -27.68 8.59 -42.45
N GLU A 1000 -28.83 8.52 -41.80
CA GLU A 1000 -29.51 7.27 -41.43
C GLU A 1000 -30.88 7.21 -42.12
N GLN A 1001 -31.20 6.07 -42.75
CA GLN A 1001 -32.48 5.84 -43.44
C GLN A 1001 -32.86 6.92 -44.48
N GLY A 1002 -31.87 7.59 -45.09
CA GLY A 1002 -32.09 8.64 -46.08
C GLY A 1002 -32.25 10.06 -45.51
N ASN A 1003 -32.23 10.23 -44.19
CA ASN A 1003 -32.30 11.53 -43.52
C ASN A 1003 -30.95 11.90 -42.88
N ILE A 1004 -30.57 13.18 -42.93
CA ILE A 1004 -29.45 13.75 -42.19
C ILE A 1004 -29.83 13.79 -40.71
N VAL A 1005 -29.13 13.05 -39.86
CA VAL A 1005 -29.40 12.93 -38.42
C VAL A 1005 -28.38 13.65 -37.54
N GLY A 1006 -27.28 14.14 -38.14
CA GLY A 1006 -26.26 14.89 -37.40
C GLY A 1006 -25.04 15.27 -38.23
N ILE A 1007 -24.07 15.87 -37.55
CA ILE A 1007 -22.85 16.46 -38.11
C ILE A 1007 -21.65 15.83 -37.39
N ILE A 1008 -20.59 15.52 -38.12
CA ILE A 1008 -19.28 15.18 -37.57
C ILE A 1008 -18.36 16.39 -37.73
N LEU A 1009 -17.68 16.77 -36.66
CA LEU A 1009 -16.76 17.91 -36.64
C LEU A 1009 -15.33 17.51 -37.04
N GLU A 1010 -14.44 18.50 -37.15
CA GLU A 1010 -12.99 18.28 -37.36
C GLU A 1010 -12.29 17.50 -36.24
N THR A 1011 -12.93 17.44 -35.07
CA THR A 1011 -12.53 16.64 -33.91
C THR A 1011 -13.12 15.23 -33.90
N LEU A 1012 -13.83 14.83 -34.96
CA LEU A 1012 -14.64 13.60 -35.04
C LEU A 1012 -15.80 13.50 -34.05
N ALA A 1013 -16.03 14.54 -33.24
CA ALA A 1013 -17.18 14.61 -32.36
C ALA A 1013 -18.48 14.68 -33.18
N PHE A 1014 -19.49 13.92 -32.73
CA PHE A 1014 -20.83 13.95 -33.30
C PHE A 1014 -21.64 15.11 -32.72
N VAL A 1015 -22.52 15.71 -33.51
CA VAL A 1015 -23.51 16.70 -33.06
C VAL A 1015 -24.87 16.32 -33.65
N PRO A 1016 -25.86 15.95 -32.81
CA PRO A 1016 -27.17 15.53 -33.29
C PRO A 1016 -27.94 16.69 -33.91
N CYS A 1017 -28.69 16.40 -34.98
CA CYS A 1017 -29.55 17.37 -35.66
C CYS A 1017 -30.96 16.80 -35.87
N THR A 1018 -31.95 17.67 -36.04
CA THR A 1018 -33.32 17.25 -36.35
C THR A 1018 -33.29 16.54 -37.71
N PRO A 1019 -33.83 15.30 -37.82
CA PRO A 1019 -33.80 14.55 -39.07
C PRO A 1019 -34.42 15.33 -40.24
N ILE A 1020 -33.66 15.54 -41.31
CA ILE A 1020 -34.13 16.17 -42.55
C ILE A 1020 -33.75 15.33 -43.78
N PRO A 1021 -34.46 15.42 -44.92
CA PRO A 1021 -34.09 14.71 -46.14
C PRO A 1021 -32.66 15.05 -46.59
N ASN A 1022 -31.90 14.05 -47.05
CA ASN A 1022 -30.53 14.27 -47.51
C ASN A 1022 -30.48 15.04 -48.84
N TYR A 1023 -29.92 16.25 -48.81
CA TYR A 1023 -29.65 17.04 -50.02
C TYR A 1023 -28.20 16.84 -50.50
N PRO A 1024 -27.93 16.78 -51.83
CA PRO A 1024 -26.59 16.46 -52.36
C PRO A 1024 -25.48 17.49 -52.12
N THR A 1025 -25.81 18.76 -51.82
CA THR A 1025 -24.89 19.91 -52.03
C THR A 1025 -24.20 20.49 -50.78
N ASP A 1026 -24.31 19.86 -49.61
CA ASP A 1026 -23.80 20.45 -48.36
C ASP A 1026 -22.46 19.83 -47.90
N LEU A 1027 -22.46 18.94 -46.89
CA LEU A 1027 -21.26 18.26 -46.37
C LEU A 1027 -21.09 16.83 -46.95
N PRO A 1028 -19.87 16.29 -47.06
CA PRO A 1028 -19.61 14.90 -47.46
C PRO A 1028 -20.18 13.86 -46.45
N LEU A 1029 -20.50 12.66 -46.92
CA LEU A 1029 -21.12 11.59 -46.12
C LEU A 1029 -20.11 10.83 -45.26
N TYR A 1030 -20.44 10.60 -43.98
CA TYR A 1030 -19.70 9.71 -43.07
C TYR A 1030 -20.41 8.35 -42.91
N THR A 1031 -19.69 7.22 -43.10
CA THR A 1031 -20.31 5.88 -43.26
C THR A 1031 -20.12 4.89 -42.10
N LYS A 1032 -19.35 5.24 -41.05
CA LYS A 1032 -19.20 4.42 -39.83
C LYS A 1032 -19.56 5.25 -38.61
N VAL A 1033 -20.77 5.10 -38.09
CA VAL A 1033 -21.18 5.80 -36.87
C VAL A 1033 -20.92 4.88 -35.67
N GLN A 1034 -19.84 5.16 -34.93
CA GLN A 1034 -19.77 4.83 -33.51
C GLN A 1034 -19.95 6.15 -32.78
N TYR A 1035 -21.05 6.28 -32.04
CA TYR A 1035 -21.29 7.44 -31.20
C TYR A 1035 -20.34 7.38 -29.99
N GLU A 1036 -19.72 8.50 -29.63
CA GLU A 1036 -18.92 8.63 -28.40
C GLU A 1036 -19.79 8.49 -27.13
N TYR A 1037 -21.09 8.74 -27.25
CA TYR A 1037 -22.09 8.73 -26.18
C TYR A 1037 -23.47 8.36 -26.74
N ASP A 1038 -24.28 7.64 -25.97
CA ASP A 1038 -25.63 7.22 -26.38
C ASP A 1038 -26.61 8.40 -26.33
N LEU A 1039 -27.36 8.63 -27.41
CA LEU A 1039 -28.46 9.60 -27.43
C LEU A 1039 -29.60 9.10 -26.54
N LEU A 1040 -29.85 9.80 -25.43
CA LEU A 1040 -30.98 9.49 -24.55
C LEU A 1040 -32.31 9.67 -25.32
N PRO A 1041 -33.21 8.66 -25.34
CA PRO A 1041 -34.50 8.76 -26.02
C PRO A 1041 -35.35 9.93 -25.49
N ASN A 1042 -36.09 10.60 -26.39
CA ASN A 1042 -36.91 11.79 -26.08
C ASN A 1042 -38.17 11.50 -25.26
N GLU A 1043 -38.52 10.25 -24.98
CA GLU A 1043 -39.65 9.92 -24.12
C GLU A 1043 -39.22 9.86 -22.66
N ILE A 1044 -39.85 10.69 -21.82
CA ILE A 1044 -39.69 10.57 -20.37
C ILE A 1044 -40.32 9.24 -19.97
N ASP A 1045 -39.48 8.23 -19.80
CA ASP A 1045 -39.83 6.96 -19.22
C ASP A 1045 -40.15 7.16 -17.73
N GLN A 1046 -41.37 7.63 -17.47
CA GLN A 1046 -41.97 7.76 -16.14
C GLN A 1046 -41.90 6.43 -15.38
N GLU A 1047 -41.90 5.29 -16.10
CA GLU A 1047 -41.75 3.96 -15.53
C GLU A 1047 -40.32 3.74 -15.01
N ARG A 1048 -39.29 4.15 -15.74
CA ARG A 1048 -37.89 4.13 -15.29
C ARG A 1048 -37.64 5.04 -14.09
N ILE A 1049 -38.20 6.25 -14.06
CA ILE A 1049 -38.07 7.15 -12.90
C ILE A 1049 -38.70 6.51 -11.66
N ARG A 1050 -39.94 6.00 -11.79
CA ARG A 1050 -40.64 5.27 -10.71
C ARG A 1050 -39.87 4.03 -10.27
N LYS A 1051 -39.32 3.26 -11.21
CA LYS A 1051 -38.52 2.06 -10.92
C LYS A 1051 -37.24 2.42 -10.18
N THR A 1052 -36.52 3.46 -10.61
CA THR A 1052 -35.32 3.96 -9.94
C THR A 1052 -35.62 4.43 -8.51
N GLN A 1053 -36.73 5.15 -8.29
CA GLN A 1053 -37.15 5.57 -6.95
C GLN A 1053 -37.51 4.38 -6.06
N ARG A 1054 -38.21 3.37 -6.60
CA ARG A 1054 -38.50 2.12 -5.88
C ARG A 1054 -37.24 1.33 -5.52
N VAL A 1055 -36.25 1.27 -6.42
CA VAL A 1055 -34.94 0.65 -6.12
C VAL A 1055 -34.23 1.40 -4.98
N LYS A 1056 -34.21 2.73 -5.03
CA LYS A 1056 -33.58 3.55 -3.99
C LYS A 1056 -34.27 3.36 -2.64
N ALA A 1057 -35.60 3.40 -2.59
CA ALA A 1057 -36.36 3.18 -1.36
C ALA A 1057 -36.11 1.80 -0.75
N GLU A 1058 -36.10 0.75 -1.57
CA GLU A 1058 -35.85 -0.63 -1.13
C GLU A 1058 -34.45 -0.78 -0.50
N LYS A 1059 -33.43 -0.14 -1.09
CA LYS A 1059 -32.07 -0.12 -0.53
C LYS A 1059 -32.01 0.61 0.81
N CYS A 1060 -32.66 1.76 0.93
CA CYS A 1060 -32.72 2.53 2.17
C CYS A 1060 -33.40 1.75 3.31
N LEU A 1061 -34.52 1.10 3.02
CA LEU A 1061 -35.27 0.30 4.01
C LEU A 1061 -34.47 -0.91 4.51
N TYR A 1062 -33.77 -1.59 3.61
CA TYR A 1062 -32.89 -2.71 3.98
C TYR A 1062 -31.71 -2.24 4.84
N ALA A 1063 -31.11 -1.09 4.51
CA ALA A 1063 -30.05 -0.49 5.31
C ALA A 1063 -30.53 -0.08 6.72
N ALA A 1064 -31.73 0.49 6.83
CA ALA A 1064 -32.32 0.82 8.12
C ALA A 1064 -32.55 -0.42 9.00
N CYS A 1065 -32.99 -1.54 8.39
CA CYS A 1065 -33.15 -2.81 9.08
C CYS A 1065 -31.81 -3.35 9.64
N ARG A 1066 -30.72 -3.25 8.87
CA ARG A 1066 -29.36 -3.61 9.33
C ARG A 1066 -28.90 -2.79 10.55
N ARG A 1067 -29.18 -1.48 10.55
CA ARG A 1067 -28.81 -0.61 11.68
C ARG A 1067 -29.56 -0.97 12.94
N LEU A 1068 -30.87 -1.26 12.83
CA LEU A 1068 -31.69 -1.65 13.96
C LEU A 1068 -31.17 -2.95 14.60
N LEU A 1069 -30.71 -3.91 13.80
CA LEU A 1069 -30.07 -5.13 14.30
C LEU A 1069 -28.78 -4.82 15.06
N LYS A 1070 -27.93 -3.94 14.51
CA LYS A 1070 -26.69 -3.50 15.17
C LYS A 1070 -26.98 -2.82 16.52
N GLU A 1071 -27.99 -1.95 16.57
CA GLU A 1071 -28.40 -1.26 17.80
C GLU A 1071 -28.88 -2.25 18.88
N MET A 1072 -29.72 -3.22 18.51
CA MET A 1072 -30.26 -4.21 19.45
C MET A 1072 -29.16 -5.14 20.00
N ILE A 1073 -28.22 -5.57 19.16
CA ILE A 1073 -27.07 -6.39 19.58
C ILE A 1073 -26.08 -5.57 20.43
N GLY A 1074 -25.95 -4.28 20.16
CA GLY A 1074 -25.08 -3.38 20.93
C GLY A 1074 -25.54 -3.16 22.36
N LYS A 1075 -26.85 -3.18 22.63
CA LYS A 1075 -27.44 -2.94 23.96
C LYS A 1075 -27.43 -4.15 24.89
N ASP A 1076 -27.26 -5.37 24.35
CA ASP A 1076 -27.35 -6.62 25.12
C ASP A 1076 -26.12 -7.52 24.90
N ALA A 1077 -25.26 -7.58 25.93
CA ALA A 1077 -24.00 -8.34 25.89
C ALA A 1077 -24.19 -9.86 25.86
N GLU A 1078 -25.31 -10.39 26.38
CA GLU A 1078 -25.65 -11.81 26.32
C GLU A 1078 -26.14 -12.19 24.93
N LEU A 1079 -27.03 -11.38 24.37
CA LEU A 1079 -27.50 -11.53 23.00
C LEU A 1079 -26.34 -11.49 22.00
N ARG A 1080 -25.39 -10.57 22.18
CA ARG A 1080 -24.17 -10.47 21.37
C ARG A 1080 -23.32 -11.74 21.43
N ARG A 1081 -23.10 -12.31 22.62
CA ARG A 1081 -22.36 -13.58 22.77
C ARG A 1081 -23.08 -14.73 22.09
N LYS A 1082 -24.41 -14.82 22.23
CA LYS A 1082 -25.24 -15.84 21.58
C LYS A 1082 -25.11 -15.75 20.05
N ILE A 1083 -25.28 -14.55 19.48
CA ILE A 1083 -25.21 -14.34 18.03
C ILE A 1083 -23.79 -14.56 17.50
N ASN A 1084 -22.74 -14.15 18.21
CA ASN A 1084 -21.36 -14.43 17.83
C ASN A 1084 -21.08 -15.94 17.72
N LYS A 1085 -21.57 -16.73 18.68
CA LYS A 1085 -21.44 -18.19 18.67
C LYS A 1085 -22.16 -18.83 17.48
N LEU A 1086 -23.32 -18.30 17.10
CA LEU A 1086 -24.08 -18.76 15.93
C LEU A 1086 -23.38 -18.39 14.61
N ILE A 1087 -22.82 -17.18 14.51
CA ILE A 1087 -22.04 -16.70 13.35
C ILE A 1087 -20.79 -17.57 13.14
N GLN A 1088 -20.03 -17.86 14.20
CA GLN A 1088 -18.84 -18.72 14.12
C GLN A 1088 -19.16 -20.13 13.60
N ARG A 1089 -20.35 -20.63 13.91
CA ARG A 1089 -20.86 -21.93 13.44
C ARG A 1089 -21.56 -21.85 12.08
N LYS A 1090 -21.75 -20.64 11.52
CA LYS A 1090 -22.56 -20.36 10.32
C LYS A 1090 -23.98 -20.91 10.42
N GLN A 1091 -24.58 -20.77 11.59
CA GLN A 1091 -25.87 -21.33 11.96
C GLN A 1091 -26.88 -20.26 12.41
N VAL A 1092 -26.70 -18.99 12.02
CA VAL A 1092 -27.71 -17.96 12.28
C VAL A 1092 -28.96 -18.29 11.47
N ALA A 1093 -30.08 -18.54 12.14
CA ALA A 1093 -31.36 -18.84 11.51
C ALA A 1093 -32.19 -17.55 11.32
N GLU A 1094 -33.23 -17.63 10.48
CA GLU A 1094 -34.17 -16.52 10.28
C GLU A 1094 -34.90 -16.17 11.58
N GLU A 1095 -35.27 -17.19 12.35
CA GLU A 1095 -35.95 -17.07 13.64
C GLU A 1095 -35.10 -16.28 14.65
N ASP A 1096 -33.79 -16.48 14.67
CA ASP A 1096 -32.88 -15.75 15.56
C ASP A 1096 -32.91 -14.24 15.32
N ILE A 1097 -32.98 -13.82 14.05
CA ILE A 1097 -33.04 -12.41 13.66
C ILE A 1097 -34.46 -11.85 13.86
N ARG A 1098 -35.47 -12.66 13.57
CA ARG A 1098 -36.88 -12.30 13.75
C ARG A 1098 -37.19 -12.03 15.23
N ASP A 1099 -36.70 -12.84 16.15
CA ASP A 1099 -36.93 -12.67 17.59
C ASP A 1099 -36.33 -11.33 18.11
N ILE A 1100 -35.18 -10.93 17.59
CA ILE A 1100 -34.50 -9.68 17.98
C ILE A 1100 -35.23 -8.45 17.45
N LEU A 1101 -35.69 -8.50 16.19
CA LEU A 1101 -36.15 -7.31 15.47
C LEU A 1101 -37.67 -7.12 15.49
N SER A 1102 -38.46 -8.19 15.63
CA SER A 1102 -39.93 -8.13 15.58
C SER A 1102 -40.56 -7.11 16.55
N PRO A 1103 -40.04 -6.88 17.78
CA PRO A 1103 -40.60 -5.87 18.68
C PRO A 1103 -40.52 -4.43 18.13
N ARG A 1104 -39.51 -4.16 17.28
CA ARG A 1104 -39.16 -2.84 16.76
C ARG A 1104 -39.56 -2.64 15.29
N ILE A 1105 -40.19 -3.62 14.64
CA ILE A 1105 -40.59 -3.53 13.23
C ILE A 1105 -42.12 -3.58 13.09
N GLN A 1106 -42.65 -2.70 12.24
CA GLN A 1106 -44.05 -2.73 11.81
C GLN A 1106 -44.15 -2.94 10.30
N PHE A 1107 -44.82 -4.02 9.88
CA PHE A 1107 -45.02 -4.32 8.48
C PHE A 1107 -46.28 -3.66 7.89
N VAL A 1108 -46.13 -2.91 6.79
CA VAL A 1108 -47.24 -2.21 6.12
C VAL A 1108 -47.58 -2.80 4.74
N ASN A 1109 -48.87 -2.73 4.41
CA ASN A 1109 -49.41 -3.20 3.13
C ASN A 1109 -49.58 -2.08 2.08
N LYS A 1110 -49.82 -0.84 2.52
CA LYS A 1110 -49.96 0.32 1.61
C LYS A 1110 -48.59 0.97 1.40
N THR A 1111 -48.10 0.92 0.16
CA THR A 1111 -46.81 1.47 -0.28
C THR A 1111 -47.00 2.32 -1.54
N ASP A 1112 -47.76 3.41 -1.38
CA ASP A 1112 -48.02 4.38 -2.44
C ASP A 1112 -46.79 5.25 -2.77
N GLU A 1113 -46.88 6.07 -3.81
CA GLU A 1113 -45.75 6.91 -4.25
C GLU A 1113 -45.32 7.92 -3.16
N SER A 1114 -46.25 8.35 -2.30
CA SER A 1114 -45.94 9.23 -1.16
C SER A 1114 -45.07 8.52 -0.10
N PHE A 1115 -45.35 7.25 0.21
CA PHE A 1115 -44.53 6.41 1.08
C PHE A 1115 -43.11 6.27 0.52
N ILE A 1116 -42.99 5.93 -0.78
CA ILE A 1116 -41.68 5.74 -1.44
C ILE A 1116 -40.85 7.03 -1.38
N ALA A 1117 -41.45 8.18 -1.71
CA ALA A 1117 -40.77 9.47 -1.67
C ALA A 1117 -40.31 9.83 -0.25
N THR A 1118 -41.13 9.54 0.76
CA THR A 1118 -40.82 9.79 2.17
C THR A 1118 -39.64 8.94 2.65
N GLN A 1119 -39.62 7.65 2.31
CA GLN A 1119 -38.54 6.74 2.69
C GLN A 1119 -37.20 7.10 2.02
N VAL A 1120 -37.22 7.55 0.77
CA VAL A 1120 -36.01 8.05 0.08
C VAL A 1120 -35.52 9.34 0.73
N LYS A 1121 -36.43 10.27 1.08
CA LYS A 1121 -36.08 11.56 1.69
C LYS A 1121 -35.44 11.40 3.07
N CYS A 1122 -35.91 10.47 3.90
CA CYS A 1122 -35.34 10.22 5.23
C CYS A 1122 -34.28 9.11 5.26
N GLY A 1123 -33.85 8.57 4.11
CA GLY A 1123 -32.87 7.48 4.05
C GLY A 1123 -33.33 6.19 4.75
N GLY A 1124 -34.63 5.94 4.84
CA GLY A 1124 -35.21 4.78 5.53
C GLY A 1124 -35.34 4.91 7.06
N CYS A 1125 -35.03 6.07 7.64
CA CYS A 1125 -35.09 6.33 9.09
C CYS A 1125 -36.47 6.77 9.61
N CYS A 1126 -37.52 6.64 8.81
CA CYS A 1126 -38.83 7.13 9.18
C CYS A 1126 -39.53 6.13 10.13
N PHE A 1127 -39.66 6.49 11.41
CA PHE A 1127 -40.34 5.70 12.43
C PHE A 1127 -41.80 6.16 12.61
N ALA A 1128 -42.72 5.22 12.81
CA ALA A 1128 -44.04 5.50 13.37
C ALA A 1128 -44.10 4.88 14.76
N SER A 1129 -44.31 5.70 15.79
CA SER A 1129 -44.49 5.23 17.17
C SER A 1129 -43.35 4.32 17.65
N ASP A 1130 -42.10 4.76 17.44
CA ASP A 1130 -40.86 4.08 17.86
C ASP A 1130 -40.58 2.71 17.19
N LYS A 1131 -41.26 2.42 16.06
CA LYS A 1131 -41.08 1.21 15.24
C LYS A 1131 -40.68 1.54 13.80
N LEU A 1132 -39.74 0.77 13.26
CA LEU A 1132 -39.29 0.85 11.87
C LEU A 1132 -40.37 0.28 10.95
N ILE A 1133 -40.77 1.06 9.95
CA ILE A 1133 -41.83 0.69 9.02
C ILE A 1133 -41.22 -0.05 7.82
N LEU A 1134 -41.57 -1.32 7.61
CA LEU A 1134 -41.12 -2.11 6.47
C LEU A 1134 -42.29 -2.57 5.58
N PRO A 1135 -42.13 -2.60 4.25
CA PRO A 1135 -43.18 -3.07 3.36
C PRO A 1135 -43.27 -4.60 3.36
N LYS A 1136 -44.48 -5.17 3.44
CA LYS A 1136 -44.68 -6.64 3.35
C LYS A 1136 -44.27 -7.22 2.01
N HIS A 1137 -44.36 -6.43 0.95
CA HIS A 1137 -44.02 -6.84 -0.40
C HIS A 1137 -42.91 -5.96 -0.94
N ASN A 1138 -41.96 -6.56 -1.63
CA ASN A 1138 -40.84 -5.88 -2.25
C ASN A 1138 -41.35 -4.82 -3.23
N LEU A 1139 -40.80 -3.60 -3.15
CA LEU A 1139 -41.31 -2.46 -3.90
C LEU A 1139 -41.13 -2.62 -5.43
N LEU A 1140 -40.23 -3.52 -5.87
CA LEU A 1140 -39.93 -3.81 -7.27
C LEU A 1140 -40.63 -5.07 -7.78
N THR A 1141 -40.44 -6.19 -7.09
CA THR A 1141 -40.90 -7.51 -7.57
C THR A 1141 -42.33 -7.83 -7.16
N LYS A 1142 -42.89 -7.06 -6.21
CA LYS A 1142 -44.21 -7.29 -5.60
C LYS A 1142 -44.36 -8.65 -4.89
N GLN A 1143 -43.27 -9.40 -4.76
CA GLN A 1143 -43.20 -10.63 -3.98
C GLN A 1143 -43.11 -10.31 -2.47
N PRO A 1144 -43.43 -11.26 -1.58
CA PRO A 1144 -43.20 -11.11 -0.14
C PRO A 1144 -41.74 -10.72 0.13
N ASN A 1145 -41.54 -9.74 1.01
CA ASN A 1145 -40.22 -9.24 1.32
C ASN A 1145 -39.66 -9.92 2.57
N ASP A 1146 -38.56 -10.65 2.40
CA ASP A 1146 -37.95 -11.41 3.48
C ASP A 1146 -36.65 -10.73 3.94
N TYR A 1147 -36.81 -9.77 4.86
CA TYR A 1147 -35.69 -9.03 5.43
C TYR A 1147 -34.86 -9.88 6.39
N PHE A 1148 -35.49 -10.80 7.12
CA PHE A 1148 -34.85 -11.55 8.19
C PHE A 1148 -33.95 -12.65 7.64
N SER A 1149 -34.45 -13.40 6.65
CA SER A 1149 -33.68 -14.47 6.01
C SER A 1149 -32.44 -13.91 5.31
N ARG A 1150 -32.59 -12.77 4.60
CA ARG A 1150 -31.47 -12.07 3.95
C ARG A 1150 -30.41 -11.59 4.94
N LEU A 1151 -30.81 -11.11 6.13
CA LEU A 1151 -29.86 -10.72 7.19
C LEU A 1151 -29.16 -11.94 7.80
N ALA A 1152 -29.88 -13.04 8.02
CA ALA A 1152 -29.30 -14.29 8.53
C ALA A 1152 -28.27 -14.87 7.55
N GLU A 1153 -28.59 -14.92 6.25
CA GLU A 1153 -27.64 -15.29 5.20
C GLU A 1153 -26.43 -14.35 5.19
N GLU A 1154 -26.66 -13.04 5.30
CA GLU A 1154 -25.57 -12.07 5.31
C GLU A 1154 -24.60 -12.28 6.48
N LEU A 1155 -25.12 -12.57 7.67
CA LEU A 1155 -24.32 -12.88 8.85
C LEU A 1155 -23.56 -14.21 8.75
N ASN A 1156 -24.11 -15.21 8.07
CA ASN A 1156 -23.46 -16.52 7.89
C ASN A 1156 -22.37 -16.52 6.81
N TYR A 1157 -22.52 -15.70 5.76
CA TYR A 1157 -21.68 -15.76 4.57
C TYR A 1157 -20.76 -14.56 4.34
N TYR A 1158 -21.06 -13.38 4.92
CA TYR A 1158 -20.26 -12.17 4.71
C TYR A 1158 -19.52 -11.74 5.97
N THR A 1159 -18.29 -12.23 6.12
CA THR A 1159 -17.41 -12.00 7.28
C THR A 1159 -17.25 -10.52 7.64
N ARG A 1160 -17.19 -9.63 6.64
CA ARG A 1160 -17.07 -8.18 6.86
C ARG A 1160 -18.28 -7.59 7.60
N PHE A 1161 -19.49 -8.03 7.24
CA PHE A 1161 -20.72 -7.54 7.85
C PHE A 1161 -20.94 -8.14 9.23
N SER A 1162 -20.64 -9.44 9.40
CA SER A 1162 -20.74 -10.12 10.69
C SER A 1162 -19.77 -9.56 11.73
N THR A 1163 -18.52 -9.26 11.36
CA THR A 1163 -17.54 -8.64 12.26
C THR A 1163 -17.98 -7.23 12.67
N PHE A 1164 -18.53 -6.44 11.74
CA PHE A 1164 -18.99 -5.07 12.02
C PHE A 1164 -20.22 -5.00 12.95
N ILE A 1165 -21.04 -6.05 12.99
CA ILE A 1165 -22.20 -6.14 13.88
C ILE A 1165 -21.82 -6.59 15.29
N VAL A 1166 -20.81 -7.44 15.43
CA VAL A 1166 -20.50 -8.15 16.68
C VAL A 1166 -19.34 -7.51 17.46
N SER A 1167 -18.44 -6.78 16.80
CA SER A 1167 -17.27 -6.17 17.46
C SER A 1167 -17.63 -4.90 18.26
N PRO A 1168 -17.44 -4.89 19.60
CA PRO A 1168 -17.68 -3.72 20.45
C PRO A 1168 -16.81 -2.52 20.10
N GLN A 1169 -15.58 -2.75 19.63
CA GLN A 1169 -14.62 -1.68 19.29
C GLN A 1169 -15.00 -0.90 18.01
N LEU A 1170 -15.99 -1.40 17.24
CA LEU A 1170 -16.57 -0.75 16.05
C LEU A 1170 -17.94 -0.13 16.35
N LEU A 1171 -18.34 -0.08 17.63
CA LEU A 1171 -19.45 0.71 18.14
C LEU A 1171 -18.91 2.08 18.58
N ILE A 1172 -18.64 2.96 17.62
CA ILE A 1172 -18.57 4.40 17.91
C ILE A 1172 -20.03 4.88 17.89
N PRO A 1173 -20.60 5.31 19.02
CA PRO A 1173 -22.04 5.55 19.12
C PRO A 1173 -22.54 6.75 18.32
N GLU A 1174 -21.72 7.76 17.99
CA GLU A 1174 -22.29 9.06 17.58
C GLU A 1174 -21.59 9.89 16.48
N VAL A 1175 -20.54 9.44 15.77
CA VAL A 1175 -20.01 10.25 14.64
C VAL A 1175 -19.99 9.45 13.34
N PRO A 1176 -20.87 9.76 12.36
CA PRO A 1176 -20.73 9.22 11.02
C PRO A 1176 -19.47 9.84 10.41
N PHE A 1177 -18.39 9.06 10.27
CA PHE A 1177 -17.20 9.55 9.58
C PHE A 1177 -17.61 10.10 8.20
N SER A 1178 -17.36 11.39 7.97
CA SER A 1178 -17.57 12.02 6.67
C SER A 1178 -16.49 11.52 5.71
N VAL A 1179 -16.87 10.59 4.84
CA VAL A 1179 -15.99 10.07 3.78
C VAL A 1179 -16.38 10.73 2.48
N HIS A 1180 -15.50 11.55 1.90
CA HIS A 1180 -15.73 12.15 0.58
C HIS A 1180 -15.67 11.08 -0.53
N GLU A 1181 -16.17 11.46 -1.72
CA GLU A 1181 -16.27 10.55 -2.87
C GLU A 1181 -14.92 9.91 -3.25
N ASN A 1182 -13.81 10.61 -3.04
CA ASN A 1182 -12.46 10.15 -3.35
C ASN A 1182 -11.70 9.56 -2.14
N GLU A 1183 -12.34 9.39 -0.99
CA GLU A 1183 -11.69 8.88 0.23
C GLU A 1183 -12.07 7.43 0.49
N LEU A 1184 -11.12 6.63 0.96
CA LEU A 1184 -11.36 5.28 1.43
C LEU A 1184 -10.93 5.17 2.88
N LEU A 1185 -11.86 4.75 3.74
CA LEU A 1185 -11.59 4.48 5.15
C LEU A 1185 -11.32 2.97 5.35
N LEU A 1186 -10.14 2.63 5.88
CA LEU A 1186 -9.73 1.27 6.22
C LEU A 1186 -9.22 1.19 7.67
N THR A 1187 -9.37 0.04 8.30
CA THR A 1187 -8.68 -0.30 9.55
C THR A 1187 -7.41 -1.10 9.26
N TYR A 1188 -6.44 -1.09 10.17
CA TYR A 1188 -5.19 -1.83 10.04
C TYR A 1188 -5.39 -3.32 9.68
N SER A 1189 -6.27 -4.02 10.40
CA SER A 1189 -6.62 -5.42 10.16
C SER A 1189 -7.21 -5.68 8.76
N MET A 1190 -7.79 -4.66 8.12
CA MET A 1190 -8.40 -4.77 6.81
C MET A 1190 -7.47 -4.42 5.66
N ILE A 1191 -6.34 -3.73 5.89
CA ILE A 1191 -5.44 -3.28 4.81
C ILE A 1191 -5.05 -4.45 3.90
N HIS A 1192 -4.41 -5.48 4.46
CA HIS A 1192 -3.89 -6.58 3.65
C HIS A 1192 -5.00 -7.30 2.89
N SER A 1193 -6.11 -7.61 3.58
CA SER A 1193 -7.26 -8.28 2.94
C SER A 1193 -7.92 -7.41 1.87
N TYR A 1194 -7.93 -6.08 2.05
CA TYR A 1194 -8.47 -5.13 1.08
C TYR A 1194 -7.63 -5.12 -0.19
N TYR A 1195 -6.32 -4.86 -0.07
CA TYR A 1195 -5.40 -4.86 -1.22
C TYR A 1195 -5.38 -6.22 -1.94
N ALA A 1196 -5.41 -7.34 -1.20
CA ALA A 1196 -5.49 -8.67 -1.79
C ALA A 1196 -6.82 -8.96 -2.50
N SER A 1197 -7.90 -8.26 -2.14
CA SER A 1197 -9.23 -8.43 -2.74
C SER A 1197 -9.48 -7.56 -3.97
N LEU A 1198 -8.67 -6.50 -4.14
CA LEU A 1198 -8.75 -5.57 -5.27
C LEU A 1198 -8.54 -6.33 -6.57
N MET A 1199 -9.47 -6.13 -7.50
CA MET A 1199 -9.33 -6.62 -8.87
C MET A 1199 -8.58 -5.61 -9.73
N GLU A 1200 -8.42 -5.95 -11.02
CA GLU A 1200 -7.99 -4.96 -11.99
C GLU A 1200 -8.89 -3.72 -11.90
N ALA A 1201 -8.26 -2.54 -11.98
CA ALA A 1201 -8.98 -1.27 -12.06
C ALA A 1201 -10.08 -1.38 -13.10
N LYS A 1202 -11.29 -0.94 -12.75
CA LYS A 1202 -12.40 -0.81 -13.67
C LYS A 1202 -11.89 0.10 -14.77
N ARG A 1203 -11.50 -0.52 -15.88
CA ARG A 1203 -11.22 0.22 -17.08
C ARG A 1203 -12.51 0.95 -17.38
N LEU A 1204 -12.47 2.28 -17.29
CA LEU A 1204 -13.37 3.10 -18.10
C LEU A 1204 -13.39 2.45 -19.49
N PRO A 1205 -14.56 2.31 -20.14
CA PRO A 1205 -14.59 1.95 -21.55
C PRO A 1205 -13.47 2.71 -22.25
N GLU A 1206 -12.58 2.01 -22.95
CA GLU A 1206 -11.30 2.49 -23.50
C GLU A 1206 -11.43 3.68 -24.47
N TYR A 1207 -12.63 4.27 -24.59
CA TYR A 1207 -12.90 5.47 -25.36
C TYR A 1207 -12.30 6.75 -24.75
N TYR A 1208 -12.00 6.81 -23.44
CA TYR A 1208 -11.66 8.09 -22.79
C TYR A 1208 -10.36 8.15 -21.99
N SER A 1209 -9.46 7.16 -22.09
CA SER A 1209 -8.12 7.20 -21.45
C SER A 1209 -6.95 7.29 -22.43
N THR A 1210 -7.20 7.41 -23.73
CA THR A 1210 -6.17 7.47 -24.78
C THR A 1210 -5.73 8.88 -25.16
N LEU A 1211 -6.33 9.92 -24.57
CA LEU A 1211 -6.14 11.30 -25.01
C LEU A 1211 -5.16 12.14 -24.17
N ASP A 1212 -4.74 11.67 -22.99
CA ASP A 1212 -3.57 12.26 -22.28
C ASP A 1212 -2.23 11.91 -22.95
N ASN A 1213 -2.24 10.96 -23.90
CA ASN A 1213 -1.12 10.63 -24.78
C ASN A 1213 -1.44 10.98 -26.25
N ALA A 1214 -2.05 12.13 -26.46
CA ALA A 1214 -2.27 12.71 -27.78
C ALA A 1214 -0.94 13.09 -28.48
N ASN A 1215 -0.18 12.09 -28.90
CA ASN A 1215 0.72 12.21 -30.04
C ASN A 1215 -0.11 11.87 -31.29
N PRO A 1216 -0.03 12.65 -32.38
CA PRO A 1216 -0.95 12.60 -33.54
C PRO A 1216 -0.80 11.36 -34.45
N LYS A 1217 -0.51 10.16 -33.92
CA LYS A 1217 -0.20 8.95 -34.72
C LYS A 1217 -1.05 7.71 -34.43
N HIS A 1218 -2.02 7.77 -33.52
CA HIS A 1218 -2.72 6.56 -33.08
C HIS A 1218 -4.15 6.46 -33.65
N THR A 1219 -4.25 5.98 -34.89
CA THR A 1219 -5.51 5.49 -35.48
C THR A 1219 -5.44 3.97 -35.72
N PRO A 1220 -6.42 3.16 -35.29
CA PRO A 1220 -6.53 1.75 -35.70
C PRO A 1220 -6.67 1.64 -37.23
N TYR A 1221 -6.40 0.45 -37.80
CA TYR A 1221 -6.49 0.23 -39.25
C TYR A 1221 -7.86 0.66 -39.79
N THR A 1222 -7.87 1.69 -40.61
CA THR A 1222 -8.93 1.86 -41.60
C THR A 1222 -8.77 0.73 -42.62
N MET A 1223 -9.77 -0.14 -42.68
CA MET A 1223 -9.90 -1.15 -43.74
C MET A 1223 -10.84 -0.61 -44.82
N ALA A 1224 -10.43 -0.66 -46.07
CA ALA A 1224 -11.29 -0.33 -47.19
C ALA A 1224 -12.10 -1.57 -47.53
N ILE A 1225 -13.41 -1.36 -47.70
CA ILE A 1225 -14.35 -2.40 -48.12
C ILE A 1225 -14.70 -2.11 -49.57
N LEU A 1226 -14.27 -2.98 -50.48
CA LEU A 1226 -14.62 -2.88 -51.90
C LEU A 1226 -15.79 -3.81 -52.19
N LYS A 1227 -16.91 -3.21 -52.62
CA LYS A 1227 -18.12 -3.94 -53.04
C LYS A 1227 -17.99 -4.39 -54.50
N VAL A 1228 -18.09 -5.70 -54.74
CA VAL A 1228 -18.11 -6.28 -56.08
C VAL A 1228 -19.55 -6.68 -56.43
N HIS A 1229 -20.11 -6.07 -57.49
CA HIS A 1229 -21.50 -6.29 -57.93
C HIS A 1229 -21.61 -7.55 -58.81
N LYS A 1230 -22.66 -8.35 -58.61
CA LYS A 1230 -23.02 -9.53 -59.44
C LYS A 1230 -22.92 -9.32 -60.97
N MET A 1231 -23.36 -8.17 -61.51
CA MET A 1231 -23.37 -7.95 -62.96
C MET A 1231 -21.98 -7.79 -63.59
N ASN A 1232 -20.96 -7.41 -62.82
CA ASN A 1232 -19.58 -7.31 -63.28
C ASN A 1232 -18.78 -8.61 -63.09
N MET A 1233 -19.36 -9.66 -62.48
CA MET A 1233 -18.70 -10.97 -62.28
C MET A 1233 -18.79 -11.89 -63.51
N ILE A 1234 -19.53 -11.51 -64.55
CA ILE A 1234 -19.70 -12.28 -65.80
C ILE A 1234 -18.86 -11.66 -66.95
N THR A 1235 -18.35 -10.44 -66.76
CA THR A 1235 -17.64 -9.63 -67.77
C THR A 1235 -16.17 -9.32 -67.41
N LEU A 1236 -15.66 -9.92 -66.33
CA LEU A 1236 -14.25 -9.85 -65.92
C LEU A 1236 -13.49 -11.11 -66.32
#